data_AF-W4RLI1-F1
#
_entry.id   AF-W4RLI1-F1
#
_cell.length_a   1.000
_cell.length_b   1.000
_cell.length_c   1.000
_cell.angle_alpha   90.00
_cell.angle_beta   90.00
_cell.angle_gamma   90.00
#
_symmetry.space_group_name_H-M   'P 1'
#
loop_
_entity.id
_entity.type
_entity.pdbx_description
1 polymer ?
#
loop_
_entity_poly.entity_id
_entity_poly.type
_entity_poly.pdbx_seq_one_letter_code
_entity_poly.pdbx_strand_id
1 'polypeptide(L)'
;MTSGIEVNDSSLPLRRDVKMLGNILGDILVYHGGVELFEKVEKIRAMCKTLRNEHDRDTYPALKEEIAGLSVPMRKNIIRAFSVYFHLINAAEQNHRIRRRRDYLLESETSSQPGSIEAAILSLKDNYISSDIIQNVLNTMSLELIITAHPTEATKRSILEIQKRIAGILKSLDNPLLSKKERDRIEESLFNEVSVLWQTDELRDRKPTVIDEVRNGLYYFDQTLFDVLPEIHQEVETSLKGHYPEHEWKVPHFLRFGSWIGGDRDGNPNVTPDITWETLQRQRRLVLKKYKAVLVDLMKRFSHSTTRAAVSEELVASVIKEEERYLTADQKWNIEGEVYRRKFAIIIQRLKEAGKSVIGYKSSEEMLEDLLVIKRSIYQHHPVHHELKTLQKLIRQVQLFGFHLATLDIRNHSGEQEAAIAEILKKVGINQDYPSLSEDEKQELLVKILEDPRPLLLLHEDYSKETQEMLQVFEMIKRAHNEFGKRSISVYLVSMTQSASDLLEVLVLAKEAGIYRLHADGTFETDLNVAPLLETIDDLTAGPKIMETLFKLPIYRNHLNKMGDQQEIMLGYSDGSKDGGTLTANWKLYKAQLEINEIAKKYQIGLKFFHGRGGSLGRGGGPLNKSLLSQPVETLGQGVKITEQGEVLSSRYLLKDIAYRSLEQATSTMMKAAANVLKESEQGHLRDQRWVVALEQISAVSLRKYQSLVFEDPDFITYFNQATPLKELAELNIGSRPMSRKNSAKFENLRAIPWVFAWTQSRQLFPAWYAAGTGLQNFAQESPDNLKVLQEMYEQWPFFRSTVDNLQMALMKADITTAQEYTSLVEDKAIADRIFGNILEEYERTKNILLQITEDEELLDHTPNIKDSVHRRNPYVDPLNFIQVELIKELRKDEDPDDELLTQVLLTISGVAAGLRNTG
;
A
#
# COMPACT_ATOMS: atom_id res chain seq x y z
N MET A 1 14.16 38.43 -32.10
CA MET A 1 14.17 36.95 -32.14
C MET A 1 13.95 36.47 -30.73
N THR A 2 12.70 36.18 -30.40
CA THR A 2 12.20 35.71 -29.11
C THR A 2 12.44 34.22 -29.00
N SER A 3 13.31 33.80 -28.08
CA SER A 3 13.48 32.41 -27.66
C SER A 3 12.21 31.94 -26.95
N GLY A 4 11.37 31.22 -27.68
CA GLY A 4 10.23 30.52 -27.11
C GLY A 4 10.72 29.37 -26.24
N ILE A 5 10.54 29.50 -24.93
CA ILE A 5 10.37 28.35 -24.06
C ILE A 5 8.97 27.81 -24.41
N GLU A 6 8.89 26.72 -25.15
CA GLU A 6 7.64 25.96 -25.30
C GLU A 6 7.24 25.42 -23.93
N VAL A 7 6.50 26.23 -23.16
CA VAL A 7 5.81 25.74 -21.97
C VAL A 7 4.72 24.80 -22.46
N ASN A 8 4.94 23.51 -22.23
CA ASN A 8 4.00 22.43 -22.48
C ASN A 8 2.57 22.85 -22.04
N ASP A 9 1.69 23.09 -23.02
CA ASP A 9 0.33 23.68 -22.90
C ASP A 9 -0.56 22.88 -21.91
N SER A 10 -0.22 21.61 -21.71
CA SER A 10 -0.89 20.69 -20.79
C SER A 10 -0.92 21.13 -19.31
N SER A 11 -0.04 22.04 -18.86
CA SER A 11 0.00 22.49 -17.46
C SER A 11 -0.88 23.71 -17.13
N LEU A 12 -1.37 24.44 -18.13
CA LEU A 12 -2.17 25.66 -17.92
C LEU A 12 -3.45 25.42 -17.09
N PRO A 13 -4.23 24.34 -17.32
CA PRO A 13 -5.43 24.08 -16.54
C PRO A 13 -5.14 23.87 -15.05
N LEU A 14 -4.03 23.21 -14.70
CA LEU A 14 -3.62 23.04 -13.31
C LEU A 14 -3.25 24.38 -12.67
N ARG A 15 -2.49 25.22 -13.37
CA ARG A 15 -2.11 26.55 -12.88
C ARG A 15 -3.34 27.43 -12.63
N ARG A 16 -4.36 27.33 -13.49
CA ARG A 16 -5.64 28.03 -13.32
C ARG A 16 -6.35 27.58 -12.04
N ASP A 17 -6.46 26.27 -11.81
CA ASP A 17 -7.13 25.73 -10.63
C ASP A 17 -6.39 26.12 -9.33
N VAL A 18 -5.06 26.01 -9.31
CA VAL A 18 -4.22 26.44 -8.17
C VAL A 18 -4.37 27.93 -7.90
N LYS A 19 -4.39 28.77 -8.94
CA LYS A 19 -4.60 30.22 -8.79
C LYS A 19 -5.99 30.54 -8.23
N MET A 20 -7.04 29.89 -8.73
CA MET A 20 -8.40 30.07 -8.25
C MET A 20 -8.53 29.69 -6.77
N LEU A 21 -8.02 28.52 -6.38
CA LEU A 21 -8.03 28.07 -4.99
C LEU A 21 -7.18 28.97 -4.08
N GLY A 22 -6.04 29.46 -4.57
CA GLY A 22 -5.19 30.42 -3.86
C GLY A 22 -5.89 31.75 -3.60
N ASN A 23 -6.64 32.27 -4.59
CA ASN A 23 -7.44 33.48 -4.43
C ASN A 23 -8.54 33.28 -3.38
N ILE A 24 -9.28 32.16 -3.45
CA ILE A 24 -10.31 31.81 -2.46
C ILE A 24 -9.72 31.73 -1.05
N LEU A 25 -8.56 31.08 -0.90
CA LEU A 25 -7.87 31.02 0.38
C LEU A 25 -7.47 32.42 0.86
N GLY A 26 -6.95 33.28 -0.04
CA GLY A 26 -6.63 34.67 0.29
C GLY A 26 -7.83 35.44 0.85
N ASP A 27 -8.99 35.34 0.20
CA ASP A 27 -10.23 35.99 0.66
C ASP A 27 -10.65 35.48 2.06
N ILE A 28 -10.51 34.18 2.31
CA ILE A 28 -10.80 33.55 3.60
C ILE A 28 -9.82 34.01 4.69
N LEU A 29 -8.54 34.13 4.37
CA LEU A 29 -7.52 34.63 5.30
C LEU A 29 -7.80 36.08 5.69
N VAL A 30 -8.17 36.94 4.73
CA VAL A 30 -8.55 38.33 4.99
C VAL A 30 -9.80 38.39 5.87
N TYR A 31 -10.80 37.54 5.63
CA TYR A 31 -12.03 37.52 6.40
C TYR A 31 -11.81 37.10 7.86
N HIS A 32 -11.00 36.07 8.12
CA HIS A 32 -10.80 35.52 9.46
C HIS A 32 -9.64 36.14 10.25
N GLY A 33 -8.56 36.53 9.57
CA GLY A 33 -7.33 37.03 10.20
C GLY A 33 -6.97 38.46 9.81
N GLY A 34 -7.81 39.14 9.02
CA GLY A 34 -7.56 40.49 8.53
C GLY A 34 -6.49 40.54 7.43
N VAL A 35 -6.26 41.75 6.92
CA VAL A 35 -5.24 42.02 5.88
C VAL A 35 -3.84 41.67 6.37
N GLU A 36 -3.57 41.87 7.67
CA GLU A 36 -2.27 41.57 8.28
C GLU A 36 -1.87 40.09 8.12
N LEU A 37 -2.78 39.14 8.39
CA LEU A 37 -2.48 37.71 8.23
C LEU A 37 -2.10 37.39 6.77
N PHE A 38 -2.88 37.89 5.81
CA PHE A 38 -2.63 37.68 4.39
C PHE A 38 -1.27 38.25 3.97
N GLU A 39 -0.96 39.48 4.37
CA GLU A 39 0.32 40.14 4.05
C GLU A 39 1.51 39.39 4.67
N LYS A 40 1.39 38.91 5.91
CA LYS A 40 2.44 38.11 6.56
C LYS A 40 2.69 36.79 5.84
N VAL A 41 1.64 36.07 5.46
CA VAL A 41 1.76 34.81 4.69
C VAL A 41 2.44 35.06 3.35
N GLU A 42 2.02 36.08 2.59
CA GLU A 42 2.63 36.41 1.29
C GLU A 42 4.07 36.91 1.43
N LYS A 43 4.39 37.70 2.47
CA LYS A 43 5.76 38.16 2.76
C LYS A 43 6.70 36.98 3.02
N ILE A 44 6.33 36.08 3.93
CA ILE A 44 7.12 34.89 4.26
C ILE A 44 7.33 34.00 3.03
N ARG A 45 6.27 33.79 2.24
CA ARG A 45 6.32 33.03 0.98
C ARG A 45 7.27 33.67 -0.03
N ALA A 46 7.20 34.99 -0.22
CA ALA A 46 8.05 35.71 -1.16
C ALA A 46 9.52 35.61 -0.76
N MET A 47 9.83 35.79 0.53
CA MET A 47 11.19 35.66 1.07
C MET A 47 11.76 34.25 0.86
N CYS A 48 10.98 33.20 1.16
CA CYS A 48 11.41 31.81 0.92
C CYS A 48 11.65 31.52 -0.58
N LYS A 49 10.82 32.09 -1.47
CA LYS A 49 11.01 31.96 -2.91
C LYS A 49 12.28 32.69 -3.38
N THR A 50 12.56 33.89 -2.87
CA THR A 50 13.79 34.63 -3.17
C THR A 50 15.01 33.82 -2.71
N LEU A 51 15.02 33.33 -1.47
CA LEU A 51 16.13 32.54 -0.92
C LEU A 51 16.51 31.32 -1.76
N ARG A 52 15.55 30.72 -2.46
CA ARG A 52 15.82 29.57 -3.35
C ARG A 52 16.42 29.98 -4.69
N ASN A 53 15.99 31.11 -5.24
CA ASN A 53 16.38 31.53 -6.59
C ASN A 53 17.66 32.38 -6.56
N GLU A 54 17.80 33.16 -5.50
CA GLU A 54 18.84 34.15 -5.28
C GLU A 54 19.42 33.83 -3.90
N HIS A 55 20.66 33.36 -3.83
CA HIS A 55 21.36 33.09 -2.56
C HIS A 55 21.74 34.42 -1.87
N ASP A 56 20.73 35.23 -1.58
CA ASP A 56 20.88 36.53 -0.94
C ASP A 56 21.17 36.35 0.55
N ARG A 57 22.31 36.91 1.00
CA ARG A 57 22.78 36.81 2.37
C ARG A 57 21.93 37.61 3.36
N ASP A 58 21.17 38.61 2.89
CA ASP A 58 20.40 39.51 3.76
C ASP A 58 18.94 39.03 3.94
N THR A 59 18.37 38.33 2.96
CA THR A 59 16.99 37.82 3.04
C THR A 59 16.81 36.77 4.15
N TYR A 60 17.83 35.97 4.44
CA TYR A 60 17.72 34.86 5.39
C TYR A 60 17.64 35.33 6.86
N PRO A 61 18.52 36.21 7.36
CA PRO A 61 18.37 36.79 8.70
C PRO A 61 17.03 37.53 8.86
N ALA A 62 16.59 38.25 7.82
CA ALA A 62 15.30 38.95 7.84
C ALA A 62 14.12 37.97 7.97
N LEU A 63 14.18 36.80 7.33
CA LEU A 63 13.14 35.77 7.46
C LEU A 63 13.05 35.23 8.89
N LYS A 64 14.20 34.98 9.52
CA LYS A 64 14.26 34.51 10.91
C LYS A 64 13.71 35.54 11.89
N GLU A 65 14.07 36.81 11.71
CA GLU A 65 13.53 37.90 12.53
C GLU A 65 12.01 38.01 12.36
N GLU A 66 11.51 37.91 11.12
CA GLU A 66 10.07 37.92 10.84
C GLU A 66 9.34 36.77 11.52
N ILE A 67 9.87 35.54 11.47
CA ILE A 67 9.29 34.35 12.11
C ILE A 67 9.31 34.48 13.64
N ALA A 68 10.44 34.92 14.21
CA ALA A 68 10.59 35.10 15.65
C ALA A 68 9.69 36.19 16.22
N GLY A 69 9.36 37.21 15.41
CA GLY A 69 8.45 38.31 15.80
C GLY A 69 6.96 37.97 15.77
N LEU A 70 6.57 36.75 15.37
CA LEU A 70 5.16 36.36 15.28
C LEU A 70 4.56 36.08 16.66
N SER A 71 3.39 36.68 16.95
CA SER A 71 2.59 36.27 18.11
C SER A 71 2.06 34.85 17.95
N VAL A 72 1.82 34.14 19.06
CA VAL A 72 1.33 32.75 19.04
C VAL A 72 0.06 32.56 18.17
N PRO A 73 -1.00 33.40 18.29
CA PRO A 73 -2.17 33.26 17.43
C PRO A 73 -1.87 33.47 15.95
N MET A 74 -1.01 34.45 15.62
CA MET A 74 -0.62 34.73 14.24
C MET A 74 0.21 33.59 13.65
N ARG A 75 1.19 33.08 14.41
CA ARG A 75 2.05 31.95 14.04
C ARG A 75 1.22 30.70 13.74
N LYS A 76 0.24 30.37 14.59
CA LYS A 76 -0.68 29.25 14.36
C LYS A 76 -1.48 29.42 13.06
N ASN A 77 -2.05 30.59 12.82
CA ASN A 77 -2.79 30.86 11.58
C ASN A 77 -1.90 30.79 10.33
N ILE A 78 -0.64 31.24 10.41
CA ILE A 78 0.33 31.13 9.32
C ILE A 78 0.65 29.66 9.01
N ILE A 79 0.93 28.84 10.03
CA ILE A 79 1.17 27.39 9.86
C ILE A 79 -0.03 26.73 9.18
N ARG A 80 -1.24 27.06 9.62
CA ARG A 80 -2.49 26.55 9.04
C ARG A 80 -2.69 27.03 7.62
N ALA A 81 -2.38 28.28 7.30
CA ALA A 81 -2.52 28.83 5.95
C ALA A 81 -1.67 28.05 4.93
N PHE A 82 -0.40 27.77 5.27
CA PHE A 82 0.46 26.95 4.42
C PHE A 82 -0.02 25.49 4.33
N SER A 83 -0.49 24.90 5.44
CA SER A 83 -1.02 23.52 5.46
C SER A 83 -2.27 23.38 4.59
N VAL A 84 -3.24 24.30 4.72
CA VAL A 84 -4.46 24.34 3.90
C VAL A 84 -4.11 24.54 2.43
N TYR A 85 -3.17 25.44 2.11
CA TYR A 85 -2.70 25.64 0.75
C TYR A 85 -2.20 24.34 0.10
N PHE A 86 -1.46 23.49 0.83
CA PHE A 86 -1.05 22.17 0.33
C PHE A 86 -2.21 21.21 0.09
N HIS A 87 -3.20 21.18 0.98
CA HIS A 87 -4.40 20.39 0.77
C HIS A 87 -5.16 20.82 -0.50
N LEU A 88 -5.21 22.12 -0.79
CA LEU A 88 -5.82 22.68 -2.01
C LEU A 88 -5.03 22.31 -3.27
N ILE A 89 -3.69 22.45 -3.26
CA ILE A 89 -2.84 22.01 -4.36
C ILE A 89 -3.04 20.52 -4.62
N ASN A 90 -3.06 19.70 -3.57
CA ASN A 90 -3.22 18.26 -3.70
C ASN A 90 -4.55 17.90 -4.38
N ALA A 91 -5.64 18.58 -4.03
CA ALA A 91 -6.94 18.43 -4.67
C ALA A 91 -6.93 18.86 -6.15
N ALA A 92 -6.30 20.00 -6.47
CA ALA A 92 -6.14 20.47 -7.85
C ALA A 92 -5.32 19.52 -8.72
N GLU A 93 -4.20 19.02 -8.20
CA GLU A 93 -3.38 18.02 -8.88
C GLU A 93 -4.12 16.70 -9.09
N GLN A 94 -4.92 16.25 -8.10
CA GLN A 94 -5.77 15.07 -8.28
C GLN A 94 -6.78 15.28 -9.42
N ASN A 95 -7.49 16.42 -9.45
CA ASN A 95 -8.41 16.73 -10.55
C ASN A 95 -7.69 16.81 -11.89
N HIS A 96 -6.51 17.43 -11.94
CA HIS A 96 -5.73 17.54 -13.17
C HIS A 96 -5.31 16.17 -13.72
N ARG A 97 -4.95 15.20 -12.86
CA ARG A 97 -4.69 13.81 -13.29
C ARG A 97 -5.93 13.17 -13.94
N ILE A 98 -7.12 13.42 -13.38
CA ILE A 98 -8.40 12.95 -13.94
C ILE A 98 -8.67 13.61 -15.30
N ARG A 99 -8.44 14.92 -15.40
CA ARG A 99 -8.57 15.69 -16.65
C ARG A 99 -7.66 15.13 -17.74
N ARG A 100 -6.37 14.94 -17.46
CA ARG A 100 -5.40 14.36 -18.41
C ARG A 100 -5.80 12.96 -18.87
N ARG A 101 -6.30 12.11 -17.97
CA ARG A 101 -6.85 10.80 -18.36
C ARG A 101 -8.03 10.95 -19.33
N ARG A 102 -8.92 11.90 -19.08
CA ARG A 102 -10.07 12.15 -19.95
C ARG A 102 -9.65 12.66 -21.33
N ASP A 103 -8.65 13.53 -21.40
CA ASP A 103 -8.10 14.02 -22.68
C ASP A 103 -7.65 12.84 -23.55
N TYR A 104 -6.87 11.89 -23.00
CA TYR A 104 -6.48 10.67 -23.70
C TYR A 104 -7.67 9.81 -24.17
N LEU A 105 -8.71 9.68 -23.35
CA LEU A 105 -9.90 8.91 -23.72
C LEU A 105 -10.71 9.57 -24.85
N LEU A 106 -10.69 10.90 -24.93
CA LEU A 106 -11.33 11.63 -26.03
C LEU A 106 -10.52 11.54 -27.33
N GLU A 107 -9.20 11.40 -27.23
CA GLU A 107 -8.28 11.20 -28.36
C GLU A 107 -8.18 9.72 -28.81
N SER A 108 -8.92 8.80 -28.16
CA SER A 108 -8.78 7.33 -28.30
C SER A 108 -8.98 6.78 -29.71
N GLU A 109 -9.58 7.55 -30.64
CA GLU A 109 -9.66 7.18 -32.05
C GLU A 109 -8.29 7.16 -32.75
N THR A 110 -7.29 7.88 -32.22
CA THR A 110 -5.95 7.99 -32.84
C THR A 110 -4.85 7.25 -32.08
N SER A 111 -4.95 7.07 -30.75
CA SER A 111 -3.97 6.29 -29.97
C SER A 111 -4.53 5.81 -28.63
N SER A 112 -4.07 4.64 -28.18
CA SER A 112 -4.41 4.11 -26.85
C SER A 112 -3.54 4.77 -25.77
N GLN A 113 -4.12 5.05 -24.60
CA GLN A 113 -3.38 5.66 -23.49
C GLN A 113 -2.22 4.74 -23.04
N PRO A 114 -0.96 5.22 -23.00
CA PRO A 114 0.17 4.40 -22.58
C PRO A 114 -0.04 3.76 -21.20
N GLY A 115 0.19 2.45 -21.09
CA GLY A 115 -0.02 1.70 -19.85
C GLY A 115 -1.49 1.45 -19.48
N SER A 116 -2.44 1.66 -20.40
CA SER A 116 -3.80 1.11 -20.26
C SER A 116 -3.82 -0.41 -20.48
N ILE A 117 -4.94 -1.05 -20.14
CA ILE A 117 -5.17 -2.47 -20.43
C ILE A 117 -5.23 -2.70 -21.95
N GLU A 118 -5.93 -1.82 -22.67
CA GLU A 118 -5.99 -1.88 -24.13
C GLU A 118 -4.59 -1.76 -24.77
N ALA A 119 -3.78 -0.80 -24.33
CA ALA A 119 -2.41 -0.63 -24.83
C ALA A 119 -1.52 -1.85 -24.52
N ALA A 120 -1.81 -2.60 -23.45
CA ALA A 120 -1.14 -3.88 -23.21
C ALA A 120 -1.57 -4.94 -24.20
N ILE A 121 -2.87 -5.11 -24.41
CA ILE A 121 -3.40 -6.12 -25.32
C ILE A 121 -2.95 -5.86 -26.77
N LEU A 122 -2.99 -4.61 -27.22
CA LEU A 122 -2.43 -4.21 -28.53
C LEU A 122 -0.94 -4.55 -28.63
N SER A 123 -0.16 -4.22 -27.60
CA SER A 123 1.27 -4.56 -27.56
C SER A 123 1.53 -6.07 -27.59
N LEU A 124 0.68 -6.90 -26.98
CA LEU A 124 0.78 -8.37 -27.09
C LEU A 124 0.47 -8.85 -28.52
N LYS A 125 -0.53 -8.23 -29.16
CA LYS A 125 -0.89 -8.50 -30.55
C LYS A 125 0.22 -8.14 -31.53
N ASP A 126 0.79 -6.94 -31.38
CA ASP A 126 1.89 -6.44 -32.22
C ASP A 126 3.17 -7.27 -32.07
N ASN A 127 3.36 -7.89 -30.89
CA ASN A 127 4.46 -8.81 -30.62
C ASN A 127 4.16 -10.27 -30.98
N TYR A 128 3.04 -10.53 -31.68
CA TYR A 128 2.59 -11.85 -32.14
C TYR A 128 2.46 -12.90 -31.03
N ILE A 129 2.05 -12.48 -29.82
CA ILE A 129 1.78 -13.41 -28.72
C ILE A 129 0.48 -14.17 -29.02
N SER A 130 0.53 -15.51 -28.94
CA SER A 130 -0.63 -16.36 -29.24
C SER A 130 -1.72 -16.27 -28.17
N SER A 131 -2.97 -16.53 -28.57
CA SER A 131 -4.12 -16.51 -27.64
C SER A 131 -3.96 -17.50 -26.49
N ASP A 132 -3.35 -18.67 -26.74
CA ASP A 132 -3.10 -19.69 -25.71
C ASP A 132 -2.12 -19.20 -24.63
N ILE A 133 -1.06 -18.48 -25.02
CA ILE A 133 -0.12 -17.87 -24.08
C ILE A 133 -0.85 -16.82 -23.24
N ILE A 134 -1.66 -15.96 -23.87
CA ILE A 134 -2.45 -14.94 -23.15
C ILE A 134 -3.41 -15.59 -22.15
N GLN A 135 -4.12 -16.65 -22.56
CA GLN A 135 -5.04 -17.37 -21.68
C GLN A 135 -4.31 -18.06 -20.52
N ASN A 136 -3.09 -18.56 -20.75
CA ASN A 136 -2.24 -19.09 -19.68
C ASN A 136 -1.82 -17.99 -18.70
N VAL A 137 -1.37 -16.83 -19.19
CA VAL A 137 -1.06 -15.65 -18.36
C VAL A 137 -2.25 -15.27 -17.48
N LEU A 138 -3.47 -15.22 -18.04
CA LEU A 138 -4.68 -14.90 -17.28
C LEU A 138 -4.98 -15.93 -16.17
N ASN A 139 -4.64 -17.20 -16.41
CA ASN A 139 -4.87 -18.29 -15.46
C ASN A 139 -3.87 -18.29 -14.30
N THR A 140 -2.63 -17.84 -14.52
CA THR A 140 -1.57 -17.87 -13.49
C THR A 140 -1.34 -16.51 -12.82
N MET A 141 -1.63 -15.41 -13.51
CA MET A 141 -1.46 -14.06 -12.96
C MET A 141 -2.29 -13.89 -11.69
N SER A 142 -1.64 -13.39 -10.64
CA SER A 142 -2.26 -13.05 -9.37
C SER A 142 -1.63 -11.78 -8.81
N LEU A 143 -2.46 -10.81 -8.44
CA LEU A 143 -2.06 -9.58 -7.77
C LEU A 143 -2.96 -9.37 -6.55
N GLU A 144 -2.37 -9.36 -5.37
CA GLU A 144 -3.08 -9.13 -4.11
C GLU A 144 -2.58 -7.85 -3.45
N LEU A 145 -3.47 -6.90 -3.21
CA LEU A 145 -3.14 -5.60 -2.61
C LEU A 145 -3.64 -5.54 -1.16
N ILE A 146 -2.73 -5.39 -0.21
CA ILE A 146 -3.01 -5.56 1.22
C ILE A 146 -3.01 -4.22 1.94
N ILE A 147 -4.19 -3.77 2.33
CA ILE A 147 -4.37 -2.49 3.01
C ILE A 147 -3.91 -2.58 4.46
N THR A 148 -2.97 -1.73 4.85
CA THR A 148 -2.51 -1.63 6.25
C THR A 148 -3.12 -0.43 6.97
N ALA A 149 -3.00 -0.45 8.29
CA ALA A 149 -3.42 0.67 9.14
C ALA A 149 -2.59 1.92 8.84
N HIS A 150 -2.87 3.00 9.56
CA HIS A 150 -2.55 4.36 9.16
C HIS A 150 -1.42 5.01 9.99
N PRO A 151 -0.25 4.37 10.25
CA PRO A 151 0.80 4.92 11.12
C PRO A 151 1.65 6.03 10.46
N THR A 152 1.38 6.37 9.20
CA THR A 152 2.21 7.27 8.37
C THR A 152 1.45 8.45 7.76
N GLU A 153 0.13 8.37 7.63
CA GLU A 153 -0.68 9.48 7.09
C GLU A 153 -1.12 10.38 8.25
N ALA A 154 -0.44 11.52 8.37
CA ALA A 154 -0.73 12.56 9.35
C ALA A 154 -2.10 13.20 9.12
N THR A 155 -2.58 13.22 7.87
CA THR A 155 -3.83 13.89 7.51
C THR A 155 -5.06 13.20 8.13
N LYS A 156 -5.97 13.99 8.71
CA LYS A 156 -7.25 13.51 9.24
C LYS A 156 -8.22 13.16 8.10
N ARG A 157 -9.04 12.13 8.31
CA ARG A 157 -10.05 11.68 7.32
C ARG A 157 -10.99 12.79 6.86
N SER A 158 -11.44 13.66 7.77
CA SER A 158 -12.31 14.80 7.44
C SER A 158 -11.68 15.71 6.38
N ILE A 159 -10.37 15.95 6.47
CA ILE A 159 -9.62 16.75 5.48
C ILE A 159 -9.57 16.02 4.13
N LEU A 160 -9.29 14.72 4.10
CA LEU A 160 -9.31 13.94 2.86
C LEU A 160 -10.69 13.94 2.19
N GLU A 161 -11.76 13.86 2.98
CA GLU A 161 -13.14 13.95 2.47
C GLU A 161 -13.45 15.34 1.91
N ILE A 162 -12.96 16.41 2.54
CA ILE A 162 -13.06 17.79 2.00
C ILE A 162 -12.27 17.90 0.69
N GLN A 163 -11.02 17.42 0.63
CA GLN A 163 -10.22 17.40 -0.60
C GLN A 163 -10.93 16.66 -1.74
N LYS A 164 -11.57 15.53 -1.43
CA LYS A 164 -12.38 14.77 -2.40
C LYS A 164 -13.57 15.57 -2.93
N ARG A 165 -14.27 16.32 -2.07
CA ARG A 165 -15.38 17.20 -2.49
C ARG A 165 -14.87 18.34 -3.36
N ILE A 166 -13.78 19.01 -2.95
CA ILE A 166 -13.11 20.05 -3.74
C ILE A 166 -12.73 19.53 -5.13
N ALA A 167 -12.10 18.36 -5.21
CA ALA A 167 -11.75 17.75 -6.50
C ALA A 167 -12.98 17.44 -7.37
N GLY A 168 -14.09 17.00 -6.77
CA GLY A 168 -15.36 16.78 -7.47
C GLY A 168 -16.02 18.07 -7.98
N ILE A 169 -15.90 19.16 -7.23
CA ILE A 169 -16.37 20.49 -7.63
C ILE A 169 -15.53 21.02 -8.79
N LEU A 170 -14.19 20.91 -8.71
CA LEU A 170 -13.29 21.26 -9.82
C LEU A 170 -13.60 20.46 -11.09
N LYS A 171 -13.87 19.15 -10.96
CA LYS A 171 -14.31 18.30 -12.08
C LYS A 171 -15.62 18.79 -12.71
N SER A 172 -16.53 19.31 -11.90
CA SER A 172 -17.80 19.87 -12.39
C SER A 172 -17.57 21.17 -13.18
N LEU A 173 -16.63 22.02 -12.73
CA LEU A 173 -16.23 23.26 -13.43
C LEU A 173 -15.59 23.02 -14.81
N ASP A 174 -15.10 21.80 -15.08
CA ASP A 174 -14.52 21.44 -16.37
C ASP A 174 -15.56 21.16 -17.46
N ASN A 175 -16.86 21.20 -17.14
CA ASN A 175 -17.90 21.05 -18.15
C ASN A 175 -18.01 22.33 -19.02
N PRO A 176 -17.72 22.26 -20.34
CA PRO A 176 -17.75 23.43 -21.21
C PRO A 176 -19.17 23.98 -21.45
N LEU A 177 -20.21 23.21 -21.13
CA LEU A 177 -21.61 23.56 -21.36
C LEU A 177 -22.29 24.26 -20.18
N LEU A 178 -21.53 24.63 -19.13
CA LEU A 178 -22.11 25.32 -17.97
C LEU A 178 -22.63 26.72 -18.33
N SER A 179 -23.87 27.00 -17.94
CA SER A 179 -24.38 28.37 -17.94
C SER A 179 -23.68 29.22 -16.88
N LYS A 180 -23.71 30.54 -17.04
CA LYS A 180 -23.15 31.48 -16.05
C LYS A 180 -23.69 31.22 -14.64
N LYS A 181 -25.02 31.05 -14.49
CA LYS A 181 -25.66 30.80 -13.19
C LYS A 181 -25.22 29.47 -12.55
N GLU A 182 -25.00 28.43 -13.35
CA GLU A 182 -24.50 27.15 -12.83
C GLU A 182 -23.05 27.28 -12.40
N ARG A 183 -22.23 27.97 -13.19
CA ARG A 183 -20.84 28.25 -12.84
C ARG A 183 -20.72 29.03 -11.53
N ASP A 184 -21.46 30.12 -11.39
CA ASP A 184 -21.46 30.95 -10.17
C ASP A 184 -21.82 30.11 -8.92
N ARG A 185 -22.83 29.22 -9.02
CA ARG A 185 -23.21 28.31 -7.92
C ARG A 185 -22.14 27.27 -7.58
N ILE A 186 -21.41 26.77 -8.58
CA ILE A 186 -20.33 25.81 -8.37
C ILE A 186 -19.12 26.51 -7.73
N GLU A 187 -18.79 27.73 -8.17
CA GLU A 187 -17.74 28.55 -7.56
C GLU A 187 -18.08 28.95 -6.11
N GLU A 188 -19.35 29.28 -5.81
CA GLU A 188 -19.82 29.48 -4.43
C GLU A 188 -19.69 28.21 -3.58
N SER A 189 -20.07 27.05 -4.14
CA SER A 189 -19.89 25.75 -3.47
C SER A 189 -18.40 25.45 -3.19
N LEU A 190 -17.51 25.83 -4.12
CA LEU A 190 -16.07 25.70 -3.94
C LEU A 190 -15.58 26.58 -2.78
N PHE A 191 -15.99 27.84 -2.74
CA PHE A 191 -15.66 28.78 -1.66
C PHE A 191 -16.10 28.22 -0.29
N ASN A 192 -17.30 27.66 -0.20
CA ASN A 192 -17.84 27.08 1.02
C ASN A 192 -17.00 25.88 1.49
N GLU A 193 -16.58 24.99 0.59
CA GLU A 193 -15.74 23.84 0.97
C GLU A 193 -14.33 24.24 1.40
N VAL A 194 -13.73 25.27 0.77
CA VAL A 194 -12.44 25.81 1.23
C VAL A 194 -12.58 26.49 2.59
N SER A 195 -13.70 27.17 2.85
CA SER A 195 -13.99 27.75 4.16
C SER A 195 -14.13 26.67 5.25
N VAL A 196 -14.83 25.57 4.95
CA VAL A 196 -14.93 24.41 5.85
C VAL A 196 -13.54 23.80 6.11
N LEU A 197 -12.69 23.71 5.08
CA LEU A 197 -11.31 23.23 5.24
C LEU A 197 -10.52 24.11 6.22
N TRP A 198 -10.59 25.43 6.07
CA TRP A 198 -9.96 26.39 6.97
C TRP A 198 -10.48 26.30 8.42
N GLN A 199 -11.74 25.95 8.60
CA GLN A 199 -12.37 25.86 9.92
C GLN A 199 -12.26 24.48 10.57
N THR A 200 -11.66 23.50 9.89
CA THR A 200 -11.49 22.14 10.41
C THR A 200 -10.11 21.99 11.05
N ASP A 201 -10.05 21.40 12.26
CA ASP A 201 -8.78 21.09 12.91
C ASP A 201 -7.99 20.03 12.15
N GLU A 202 -6.70 20.31 11.95
CA GLU A 202 -5.76 19.44 11.24
C GLU A 202 -5.31 18.23 12.07
N LEU A 203 -5.15 18.42 13.38
CA LEU A 203 -4.71 17.39 14.31
C LEU A 203 -5.88 16.53 14.82
N ARG A 204 -5.53 15.41 15.44
CA ARG A 204 -6.49 14.51 16.10
C ARG A 204 -6.39 14.69 17.61
N ASP A 205 -7.53 14.90 18.24
CA ASP A 205 -7.63 15.13 19.68
C ASP A 205 -7.23 13.89 20.50
N ARG A 206 -7.45 12.68 19.95
CA ARG A 206 -7.10 11.41 20.61
C ARG A 206 -6.45 10.43 19.66
N LYS A 207 -5.63 9.55 20.23
CA LYS A 207 -5.03 8.41 19.52
C LYS A 207 -6.15 7.51 18.94
N PRO A 208 -6.08 7.13 17.66
CA PRO A 208 -7.10 6.28 17.04
C PRO A 208 -7.06 4.87 17.66
N THR A 209 -8.24 4.29 17.87
CA THR A 209 -8.35 2.86 18.23
C THR A 209 -8.17 1.99 17.00
N VAL A 210 -7.89 0.69 17.18
CA VAL A 210 -7.82 -0.26 16.05
C VAL A 210 -9.14 -0.26 15.26
N ILE A 211 -10.29 -0.15 15.92
CA ILE A 211 -11.60 -0.10 15.26
C ILE A 211 -11.82 1.20 14.46
N ASP A 212 -11.23 2.31 14.90
CA ASP A 212 -11.23 3.55 14.10
C ASP A 212 -10.40 3.37 12.82
N GLU A 213 -9.26 2.67 12.91
CA GLU A 213 -8.46 2.29 11.74
C GLU A 213 -9.23 1.35 10.80
N VAL A 214 -9.95 0.35 11.34
CA VAL A 214 -10.81 -0.54 10.54
C VAL A 214 -11.86 0.27 9.78
N ARG A 215 -12.52 1.23 10.44
CA ARG A 215 -13.51 2.11 9.80
C ARG A 215 -12.91 2.95 8.67
N ASN A 216 -11.65 3.35 8.80
CA ASN A 216 -10.94 4.10 7.77
C ASN A 216 -10.54 3.21 6.59
N GLY A 217 -10.07 1.99 6.83
CA GLY A 217 -9.81 1.03 5.75
C GLY A 217 -11.08 0.68 4.96
N LEU A 218 -12.18 0.40 5.66
CA LEU A 218 -13.47 0.07 5.05
C LEU A 218 -14.06 1.21 4.20
N TYR A 219 -13.67 2.46 4.46
CA TYR A 219 -14.12 3.60 3.67
C TYR A 219 -13.72 3.47 2.20
N TYR A 220 -12.50 3.02 1.90
CA TYR A 220 -12.03 2.87 0.52
C TYR A 220 -12.79 1.77 -0.23
N PHE A 221 -13.13 0.66 0.45
CA PHE A 221 -14.01 -0.36 -0.10
C PHE A 221 -15.41 0.19 -0.37
N ASP A 222 -16.00 0.89 0.60
CA ASP A 222 -17.34 1.45 0.45
C ASP A 222 -17.39 2.48 -0.68
N GLN A 223 -16.43 3.39 -0.76
CA GLN A 223 -16.54 4.54 -1.66
C GLN A 223 -15.95 4.29 -3.05
N THR A 224 -15.02 3.35 -3.19
CA THR A 224 -14.22 3.22 -4.40
C THR A 224 -14.04 1.76 -4.85
N LEU A 225 -13.37 0.92 -4.05
CA LEU A 225 -12.85 -0.37 -4.53
C LEU A 225 -13.96 -1.38 -4.85
N PHE A 226 -15.09 -1.35 -4.15
CA PHE A 226 -16.23 -2.23 -4.44
C PHE A 226 -16.77 -2.05 -5.87
N ASP A 227 -16.65 -0.84 -6.42
CA ASP A 227 -17.10 -0.52 -7.77
C ASP A 227 -15.98 -0.70 -8.80
N VAL A 228 -14.76 -0.24 -8.50
CA VAL A 228 -13.65 -0.18 -9.47
C VAL A 228 -13.02 -1.56 -9.73
N LEU A 229 -12.85 -2.38 -8.70
CA LEU A 229 -12.19 -3.68 -8.85
C LEU A 229 -12.84 -4.62 -9.89
N PRO A 230 -14.17 -4.82 -9.89
CA PRO A 230 -14.81 -5.62 -10.94
C PRO A 230 -14.75 -4.95 -12.33
N GLU A 231 -14.69 -3.61 -12.41
CA GLU A 231 -14.57 -2.89 -13.70
C GLU A 231 -13.23 -3.18 -14.38
N ILE A 232 -12.13 -3.29 -13.64
CA ILE A 232 -10.81 -3.66 -14.20
C ILE A 232 -10.86 -5.03 -14.88
N HIS A 233 -11.48 -6.02 -14.25
CA HIS A 233 -11.61 -7.36 -14.85
C HIS A 233 -12.51 -7.34 -16.09
N GLN A 234 -13.60 -6.56 -16.03
CA GLN A 234 -14.50 -6.41 -17.16
C GLN A 234 -13.85 -5.68 -18.34
N GLU A 235 -12.96 -4.72 -18.07
CA GLU A 235 -12.19 -4.05 -19.11
C GLU A 235 -11.26 -5.04 -19.82
N VAL A 236 -10.52 -5.88 -19.07
CA VAL A 236 -9.70 -6.95 -19.68
C VAL A 236 -10.55 -7.87 -20.57
N GLU A 237 -11.70 -8.33 -20.09
CA GLU A 237 -12.63 -9.16 -20.88
C GLU A 237 -13.11 -8.44 -22.16
N THR A 238 -13.46 -7.16 -22.04
CA THR A 238 -13.99 -6.36 -23.15
C THR A 238 -12.91 -6.07 -24.19
N SER A 239 -11.73 -5.63 -23.76
CA SER A 239 -10.60 -5.33 -24.65
C SER A 239 -10.11 -6.60 -25.37
N LEU A 240 -10.05 -7.75 -24.69
CA LEU A 240 -9.67 -9.02 -25.31
C LEU A 240 -10.68 -9.47 -26.37
N LYS A 241 -11.98 -9.43 -26.07
CA LYS A 241 -13.04 -9.72 -27.04
C LYS A 241 -13.00 -8.79 -28.25
N GLY A 242 -12.70 -7.51 -28.04
CA GLY A 242 -12.59 -6.52 -29.12
C GLY A 242 -11.41 -6.76 -30.06
N HIS A 243 -10.24 -7.10 -29.51
CA HIS A 243 -9.00 -7.24 -30.29
C HIS A 243 -8.71 -8.67 -30.78
N TYR A 244 -9.34 -9.68 -30.15
CA TYR A 244 -9.26 -11.12 -30.47
C TYR A 244 -10.67 -11.74 -30.47
N PRO A 245 -11.53 -11.41 -31.45
CA PRO A 245 -12.94 -11.83 -31.47
C PRO A 245 -13.13 -13.34 -31.72
N GLU A 246 -12.15 -14.00 -32.34
CA GLU A 246 -12.19 -15.42 -32.69
C GLU A 246 -11.92 -16.37 -31.49
N HIS A 247 -11.54 -15.82 -30.33
CA HIS A 247 -11.19 -16.61 -29.14
C HIS A 247 -12.17 -16.34 -28.00
N GLU A 248 -12.64 -17.39 -27.34
CA GLU A 248 -13.47 -17.28 -26.14
C GLU A 248 -12.60 -17.12 -24.90
N TRP A 249 -12.61 -15.93 -24.31
CA TRP A 249 -11.77 -15.60 -23.16
C TRP A 249 -12.42 -15.95 -21.83
N LYS A 250 -11.66 -16.63 -20.97
CA LYS A 250 -11.98 -16.77 -19.54
C LYS A 250 -11.03 -15.91 -18.73
N VAL A 251 -11.54 -14.87 -18.07
CA VAL A 251 -10.74 -14.00 -17.20
C VAL A 251 -10.99 -14.36 -15.72
N PRO A 252 -10.00 -14.98 -15.04
CA PRO A 252 -10.08 -15.29 -13.62
C PRO A 252 -10.01 -14.05 -12.72
N HIS A 253 -10.22 -14.24 -11.42
CA HIS A 253 -10.12 -13.19 -10.40
C HIS A 253 -8.66 -12.98 -10.00
N PHE A 254 -7.85 -12.47 -10.93
CA PHE A 254 -6.42 -12.27 -10.75
C PHE A 254 -6.10 -11.15 -9.76
N LEU A 255 -6.91 -10.08 -9.70
CA LEU A 255 -6.66 -8.93 -8.84
C LEU A 255 -7.59 -8.94 -7.62
N ARG A 256 -7.04 -8.95 -6.42
CA ARG A 256 -7.78 -8.98 -5.15
C ARG A 256 -7.23 -8.00 -4.13
N PHE A 257 -8.02 -7.74 -3.10
CA PHE A 257 -7.61 -6.94 -1.95
C PHE A 257 -7.72 -7.74 -0.65
N GLY A 258 -6.76 -7.52 0.23
CA GLY A 258 -6.75 -7.98 1.61
C GLY A 258 -6.50 -6.82 2.57
N SER A 259 -6.41 -7.12 3.86
CA SER A 259 -6.10 -6.15 4.90
C SER A 259 -5.30 -6.75 6.04
N TRP A 260 -4.50 -5.92 6.70
CA TRP A 260 -3.87 -6.20 7.99
C TRP A 260 -4.57 -5.50 9.16
N ILE A 261 -5.48 -4.56 8.88
CA ILE A 261 -6.10 -3.74 9.90
C ILE A 261 -7.00 -4.61 10.77
N GLY A 262 -6.65 -4.78 12.04
CA GLY A 262 -7.35 -5.69 12.97
C GLY A 262 -6.86 -7.14 12.94
N GLY A 263 -5.89 -7.49 12.10
CA GLY A 263 -5.25 -8.82 12.04
C GLY A 263 -3.77 -8.84 12.44
N ASP A 264 -3.05 -7.77 12.12
CA ASP A 264 -1.63 -7.62 12.44
C ASP A 264 -1.40 -7.14 13.89
N ARG A 265 -0.93 -8.07 14.73
CA ARG A 265 -0.72 -7.92 16.17
C ARG A 265 0.76 -7.81 16.58
N ASP A 266 1.69 -7.95 15.64
CA ASP A 266 3.13 -7.83 15.89
C ASP A 266 3.46 -6.46 16.52
N GLY A 267 3.82 -6.53 17.82
CA GLY A 267 4.09 -5.38 18.68
C GLY A 267 2.93 -4.38 18.75
N ASN A 268 1.68 -4.85 18.68
CA ASN A 268 0.48 -4.07 18.97
C ASN A 268 -0.47 -4.86 19.88
N PRO A 269 -0.37 -4.70 21.21
CA PRO A 269 -1.21 -5.45 22.17
C PRO A 269 -2.70 -5.10 22.06
N ASN A 270 -3.06 -4.02 21.37
CA ASN A 270 -4.45 -3.62 21.17
C ASN A 270 -5.19 -4.49 20.12
N VAL A 271 -4.49 -5.37 19.40
CA VAL A 271 -5.09 -6.27 18.39
C VAL A 271 -5.36 -7.63 19.02
N THR A 272 -6.44 -7.70 19.76
CA THR A 272 -6.90 -8.93 20.42
C THR A 272 -7.73 -9.81 19.47
N PRO A 273 -7.94 -11.11 19.78
CA PRO A 273 -8.86 -11.96 19.02
C PRO A 273 -10.28 -11.36 18.84
N ASP A 274 -10.80 -10.68 19.85
CA ASP A 274 -12.11 -10.01 19.80
C ASP A 274 -12.13 -8.86 18.79
N ILE A 275 -11.05 -8.07 18.73
CA ILE A 275 -10.91 -6.99 17.75
C ILE A 275 -10.83 -7.55 16.32
N THR A 276 -10.11 -8.66 16.13
CA THR A 276 -10.07 -9.37 14.84
C THR A 276 -11.46 -9.87 14.44
N TRP A 277 -12.21 -10.45 15.37
CA TRP A 277 -13.59 -10.89 15.13
C TRP A 277 -14.53 -9.73 14.79
N GLU A 278 -14.46 -8.62 15.53
CA GLU A 278 -15.25 -7.42 15.26
C GLU A 278 -14.94 -6.84 13.87
N THR A 279 -13.67 -6.89 13.46
CA THR A 279 -13.21 -6.46 12.14
C THR A 279 -13.90 -7.25 11.03
N LEU A 280 -13.88 -8.59 11.12
CA LEU A 280 -14.56 -9.48 10.16
C LEU A 280 -16.07 -9.24 10.13
N GLN A 281 -16.70 -9.01 11.28
CA GLN A 281 -18.12 -8.64 11.35
C GLN A 281 -18.41 -7.33 10.61
N ARG A 282 -17.55 -6.31 10.76
CA ARG A 282 -17.71 -5.01 10.08
C ARG A 282 -17.52 -5.14 8.56
N GLN A 283 -16.52 -5.91 8.12
CA GLN A 283 -16.32 -6.24 6.71
C GLN A 283 -17.56 -6.92 6.11
N ARG A 284 -18.08 -7.97 6.78
CA ARG A 284 -19.32 -8.64 6.37
C ARG A 284 -20.50 -7.68 6.29
N ARG A 285 -20.74 -6.87 7.33
CA ARG A 285 -21.87 -5.92 7.36
C ARG A 285 -21.81 -4.96 6.17
N LEU A 286 -20.61 -4.49 5.80
CA LEU A 286 -20.43 -3.62 4.65
C LEU A 286 -20.76 -4.35 3.33
N VAL A 287 -20.17 -5.53 3.09
CA VAL A 287 -20.38 -6.23 1.81
C VAL A 287 -21.84 -6.65 1.62
N LEU A 288 -22.51 -7.14 2.66
CA LEU A 288 -23.94 -7.50 2.61
C LEU A 288 -24.82 -6.26 2.35
N LYS A 289 -24.50 -5.10 2.95
CA LYS A 289 -25.18 -3.83 2.67
C LYS A 289 -25.03 -3.43 1.20
N LYS A 290 -23.83 -3.59 0.64
CA LYS A 290 -23.54 -3.28 -0.77
C LYS A 290 -24.29 -4.19 -1.73
N TYR A 291 -24.23 -5.51 -1.52
CA TYR A 291 -24.98 -6.47 -2.32
C TYR A 291 -26.48 -6.20 -2.30
N LYS A 292 -27.05 -5.94 -1.11
CA LYS A 292 -28.46 -5.60 -0.97
C LYS A 292 -28.83 -4.37 -1.81
N ALA A 293 -28.01 -3.32 -1.78
CA ALA A 293 -28.27 -2.10 -2.56
C ALA A 293 -28.31 -2.39 -4.08
N VAL A 294 -27.37 -3.18 -4.60
CA VAL A 294 -27.33 -3.57 -6.02
C VAL A 294 -28.52 -4.48 -6.37
N LEU A 295 -28.84 -5.47 -5.53
CA LEU A 295 -29.99 -6.36 -5.72
C LEU A 295 -31.32 -5.59 -5.77
N VAL A 296 -31.50 -4.58 -4.92
CA VAL A 296 -32.71 -3.74 -4.94
C VAL A 296 -32.79 -2.93 -6.24
N ASP A 297 -31.68 -2.41 -6.76
CA ASP A 297 -31.65 -1.73 -8.05
C ASP A 297 -31.97 -2.69 -9.22
N LEU A 298 -31.37 -3.89 -9.22
CA LEU A 298 -31.68 -4.94 -10.19
C LEU A 298 -33.16 -5.34 -10.12
N MET A 299 -33.71 -5.58 -8.93
CA MET A 299 -35.13 -5.91 -8.76
C MET A 299 -36.04 -4.83 -9.37
N LYS A 300 -35.71 -3.55 -9.23
CA LYS A 300 -36.48 -2.46 -9.86
C LYS A 300 -36.45 -2.55 -11.39
N ARG A 301 -35.30 -2.87 -11.99
CA ARG A 301 -35.07 -2.90 -13.44
C ARG A 301 -35.62 -4.16 -14.13
N PHE A 302 -35.65 -5.31 -13.44
CA PHE A 302 -35.98 -6.62 -14.05
C PHE A 302 -37.48 -6.95 -14.01
N SER A 303 -38.31 -6.10 -14.61
CA SER A 303 -39.78 -6.28 -14.69
C SER A 303 -40.25 -7.16 -15.85
N HIS A 304 -39.45 -8.15 -16.26
CA HIS A 304 -39.80 -9.00 -17.40
C HIS A 304 -41.04 -9.84 -17.05
N SER A 305 -42.02 -9.84 -17.96
CA SER A 305 -43.23 -10.64 -17.84
C SER A 305 -43.07 -11.97 -18.57
N THR A 306 -43.48 -13.06 -17.93
CA THR A 306 -43.57 -14.40 -18.56
C THR A 306 -44.48 -14.43 -19.80
N THR A 307 -45.39 -13.45 -19.95
CA THR A 307 -46.22 -13.31 -21.15
C THR A 307 -45.48 -12.74 -22.37
N ARG A 308 -44.31 -12.12 -22.15
CA ARG A 308 -43.51 -11.46 -23.21
C ARG A 308 -42.12 -12.06 -23.40
N ALA A 309 -41.54 -12.63 -22.35
CA ALA A 309 -40.21 -13.23 -22.38
C ALA A 309 -40.29 -14.68 -21.88
N ALA A 310 -39.64 -15.59 -22.60
CA ALA A 310 -39.52 -16.98 -22.21
C ALA A 310 -38.52 -17.11 -21.03
N VAL A 311 -39.04 -17.27 -19.82
CA VAL A 311 -38.23 -17.49 -18.61
C VAL A 311 -37.93 -18.99 -18.50
N SER A 312 -36.69 -19.34 -18.13
CA SER A 312 -36.28 -20.75 -18.04
C SER A 312 -37.06 -21.52 -16.98
N GLU A 313 -37.37 -22.79 -17.24
CA GLU A 313 -38.05 -23.68 -16.29
C GLU A 313 -37.28 -23.84 -14.97
N GLU A 314 -35.94 -23.90 -15.04
CA GLU A 314 -35.04 -23.95 -13.88
C GLU A 314 -35.34 -22.81 -12.90
N LEU A 315 -35.41 -21.56 -13.40
CA LEU A 315 -35.67 -20.38 -12.57
C LEU A 315 -37.09 -20.39 -11.99
N VAL A 316 -38.09 -20.76 -12.80
CA VAL A 316 -39.49 -20.83 -12.34
C VAL A 316 -39.65 -21.85 -11.21
N ALA A 317 -39.08 -23.06 -11.37
CA ALA A 317 -39.14 -24.11 -10.38
C ALA A 317 -38.42 -23.71 -9.08
N SER A 318 -37.25 -23.06 -9.19
CA SER A 318 -36.52 -22.52 -8.04
C SER A 318 -37.35 -21.50 -7.27
N VAL A 319 -37.98 -20.54 -7.95
CA VAL A 319 -38.82 -19.52 -7.30
C VAL A 319 -40.00 -20.14 -6.55
N ILE A 320 -40.74 -21.06 -7.17
CA ILE A 320 -41.91 -21.69 -6.53
C ILE A 320 -41.50 -22.40 -5.24
N LYS A 321 -40.43 -23.20 -5.30
CA LYS A 321 -39.94 -23.97 -4.15
C LYS A 321 -39.41 -23.06 -3.02
N GLU A 322 -38.72 -22.00 -3.38
CA GLU A 322 -38.00 -21.16 -2.42
C GLU A 322 -38.87 -20.08 -1.78
N GLU A 323 -39.89 -19.58 -2.47
CA GLU A 323 -40.82 -18.60 -1.90
C GLU A 323 -41.57 -19.15 -0.69
N GLU A 324 -42.01 -20.42 -0.73
CA GLU A 324 -42.67 -21.06 0.40
C GLU A 324 -41.73 -21.30 1.58
N ARG A 325 -40.45 -21.54 1.28
CA ARG A 325 -39.45 -21.88 2.29
C ARG A 325 -38.90 -20.65 3.00
N TYR A 326 -38.70 -19.55 2.29
CA TYR A 326 -37.91 -18.42 2.78
C TYR A 326 -38.69 -17.12 2.97
N LEU A 327 -39.86 -16.96 2.33
CA LEU A 327 -40.64 -15.72 2.39
C LEU A 327 -41.94 -15.89 3.16
N THR A 328 -42.27 -14.89 3.98
CA THR A 328 -43.63 -14.73 4.53
C THR A 328 -44.56 -14.09 3.51
N ALA A 329 -45.88 -14.16 3.74
CA ALA A 329 -46.88 -13.67 2.78
C ALA A 329 -46.72 -12.18 2.42
N ASP A 330 -46.30 -11.34 3.37
CA ASP A 330 -46.03 -9.91 3.21
C ASP A 330 -44.71 -9.60 2.46
N GLN A 331 -43.83 -10.59 2.30
CA GLN A 331 -42.54 -10.45 1.63
C GLN A 331 -42.58 -10.93 0.17
N LYS A 332 -43.63 -11.65 -0.23
CA LYS A 332 -43.79 -12.15 -1.60
C LYS A 332 -44.04 -10.99 -2.56
N TRP A 333 -43.50 -11.10 -3.76
CA TRP A 333 -43.79 -10.15 -4.81
C TRP A 333 -45.17 -10.42 -5.40
N ASN A 334 -46.04 -9.41 -5.44
CA ASN A 334 -47.47 -9.59 -5.73
C ASN A 334 -47.80 -9.99 -7.18
N ILE A 335 -46.85 -9.85 -8.12
CA ILE A 335 -47.08 -10.11 -9.54
C ILE A 335 -46.46 -11.45 -9.92
N GLU A 336 -47.30 -12.48 -10.11
CA GLU A 336 -46.87 -13.86 -10.37
C GLU A 336 -45.99 -14.00 -11.62
N GLY A 337 -46.31 -13.24 -12.68
CA GLY A 337 -45.59 -13.27 -13.95
C GLY A 337 -44.22 -12.56 -13.94
N GLU A 338 -43.85 -11.84 -12.88
CA GLU A 338 -42.56 -11.16 -12.75
C GLU A 338 -41.55 -12.04 -12.00
N VAL A 339 -41.22 -13.19 -12.58
CA VAL A 339 -40.41 -14.26 -11.95
C VAL A 339 -39.03 -13.77 -11.48
N TYR A 340 -38.37 -12.86 -12.20
CA TYR A 340 -37.08 -12.31 -11.76
C TYR A 340 -37.20 -11.50 -10.47
N ARG A 341 -38.24 -10.67 -10.34
CA ARG A 341 -38.47 -9.87 -9.11
C ARG A 341 -38.77 -10.76 -7.92
N ARG A 342 -39.56 -11.82 -8.15
CA ARG A 342 -39.81 -12.88 -7.16
C ARG A 342 -38.50 -13.53 -6.69
N LYS A 343 -37.62 -13.93 -7.62
CA LYS A 343 -36.30 -14.47 -7.27
C LYS A 343 -35.44 -13.45 -6.52
N PHE A 344 -35.39 -12.19 -6.95
CA PHE A 344 -34.63 -11.16 -6.23
C PHE A 344 -35.15 -10.92 -4.81
N ALA A 345 -36.47 -10.99 -4.57
CA ALA A 345 -37.05 -10.90 -3.22
C ALA A 345 -36.54 -12.04 -2.31
N ILE A 346 -36.50 -13.28 -2.83
CA ILE A 346 -35.89 -14.43 -2.13
C ILE A 346 -34.42 -14.15 -1.81
N ILE A 347 -33.61 -13.77 -2.81
CA ILE A 347 -32.18 -13.52 -2.63
C ILE A 347 -31.95 -12.44 -1.57
N ILE A 348 -32.70 -11.34 -1.60
CA ILE A 348 -32.59 -10.24 -0.64
C ILE A 348 -32.93 -10.71 0.78
N GLN A 349 -33.95 -11.54 0.95
CA GLN A 349 -34.34 -12.05 2.26
C GLN A 349 -33.29 -13.04 2.80
N ARG A 350 -32.84 -14.00 1.99
CA ARG A 350 -31.75 -14.92 2.37
C ARG A 350 -30.46 -14.17 2.69
N LEU A 351 -30.15 -13.10 1.97
CA LEU A 351 -28.98 -12.25 2.24
C LEU A 351 -29.10 -11.51 3.58
N LYS A 352 -30.29 -11.00 3.92
CA LYS A 352 -30.55 -10.31 5.20
C LYS A 352 -30.32 -11.23 6.40
N GLU A 353 -30.60 -12.52 6.23
CA GLU A 353 -30.52 -13.57 7.22
C GLU A 353 -29.17 -14.33 7.24
N ALA A 354 -28.27 -14.02 6.31
CA ALA A 354 -26.93 -14.63 6.24
C ALA A 354 -26.16 -14.41 7.55
N GLY A 355 -25.70 -15.50 8.16
CA GLY A 355 -25.03 -15.50 9.47
C GLY A 355 -25.94 -15.16 10.67
N LYS A 356 -27.28 -15.21 10.52
CA LYS A 356 -28.24 -14.94 11.60
C LYS A 356 -29.22 -16.07 11.85
N SER A 357 -29.67 -16.74 10.79
CA SER A 357 -30.66 -17.81 10.91
C SER A 357 -30.44 -18.88 9.84
N VAL A 358 -31.11 -20.03 10.02
CA VAL A 358 -31.01 -21.20 9.14
C VAL A 358 -31.55 -20.96 7.73
N ILE A 359 -32.34 -19.90 7.52
CA ILE A 359 -32.88 -19.51 6.21
C ILE A 359 -31.91 -18.60 5.43
N GLY A 360 -30.89 -18.05 6.09
CA GLY A 360 -29.85 -17.26 5.46
C GLY A 360 -28.94 -18.08 4.56
N TYR A 361 -28.24 -17.41 3.64
CA TYR A 361 -27.15 -18.07 2.90
C TYR A 361 -26.06 -18.54 3.85
N LYS A 362 -25.60 -19.78 3.67
CA LYS A 362 -24.47 -20.33 4.43
C LYS A 362 -23.12 -19.85 3.89
N SER A 363 -23.05 -19.61 2.58
CA SER A 363 -21.84 -19.15 1.92
C SER A 363 -22.15 -18.24 0.73
N SER A 364 -21.15 -17.50 0.26
CA SER A 364 -21.27 -16.65 -0.92
C SER A 364 -21.54 -17.44 -2.20
N GLU A 365 -21.09 -18.70 -2.26
CA GLU A 365 -21.22 -19.58 -3.41
C GLU A 365 -22.69 -19.97 -3.64
N GLU A 366 -23.48 -20.14 -2.56
CA GLU A 366 -24.92 -20.36 -2.68
C GLU A 366 -25.63 -19.16 -3.33
N MET A 367 -25.26 -17.93 -2.95
CA MET A 367 -25.80 -16.72 -3.57
C MET A 367 -25.32 -16.57 -5.02
N LEU A 368 -24.07 -16.92 -5.29
CA LEU A 368 -23.51 -16.89 -6.65
C LEU A 368 -24.30 -17.79 -7.58
N GLU A 369 -24.65 -19.01 -7.16
CA GLU A 369 -25.44 -19.93 -7.97
C GLU A 369 -26.82 -19.33 -8.30
N ASP A 370 -27.50 -18.72 -7.32
CA ASP A 370 -28.78 -18.05 -7.55
C ASP A 370 -28.68 -16.92 -8.60
N LEU A 371 -27.56 -16.17 -8.62
CA LEU A 371 -27.30 -15.15 -9.64
C LEU A 371 -26.97 -15.76 -11.01
N LEU A 372 -26.30 -16.91 -11.04
CA LEU A 372 -25.98 -17.63 -12.28
C LEU A 372 -27.23 -18.23 -12.92
N VAL A 373 -28.19 -18.75 -12.14
CA VAL A 373 -29.51 -19.17 -12.65
C VAL A 373 -30.22 -18.00 -13.34
N ILE A 374 -30.22 -16.81 -12.70
CA ILE A 374 -30.77 -15.59 -13.30
C ILE A 374 -30.05 -15.26 -14.62
N LYS A 375 -28.71 -15.26 -14.63
CA LYS A 375 -27.90 -15.00 -15.83
C LYS A 375 -28.23 -15.97 -16.97
N ARG A 376 -28.25 -17.28 -16.69
CA ARG A 376 -28.59 -18.33 -17.68
C ARG A 376 -29.96 -18.09 -18.28
N SER A 377 -30.96 -17.79 -17.45
CA SER A 377 -32.31 -17.54 -17.92
C SER A 377 -32.42 -16.30 -18.81
N ILE A 378 -31.73 -15.21 -18.48
CA ILE A 378 -31.84 -13.97 -19.25
C ILE A 378 -31.19 -14.10 -20.63
N TYR A 379 -30.07 -14.81 -20.74
CA TYR A 379 -29.39 -15.02 -22.02
C TYR A 379 -30.18 -15.88 -23.01
N GLN A 380 -31.31 -16.47 -22.60
CA GLN A 380 -32.23 -17.15 -23.53
C GLN A 380 -33.09 -16.17 -24.35
N HIS A 381 -33.33 -14.95 -23.85
CA HIS A 381 -34.24 -13.98 -24.48
C HIS A 381 -33.67 -12.57 -24.64
N HIS A 382 -32.50 -12.28 -24.04
CA HIS A 382 -31.78 -11.05 -24.26
C HIS A 382 -30.80 -11.19 -25.45
N PRO A 383 -30.63 -10.16 -26.30
CA PRO A 383 -29.65 -10.20 -27.39
C PRO A 383 -28.24 -10.57 -26.92
N VAL A 384 -27.62 -11.54 -27.62
CA VAL A 384 -26.33 -12.16 -27.26
C VAL A 384 -25.18 -11.14 -27.19
N HIS A 385 -25.20 -10.11 -28.04
CA HIS A 385 -24.14 -9.09 -28.10
C HIS A 385 -24.32 -7.91 -27.13
N HIS A 386 -25.39 -7.90 -26.33
CA HIS A 386 -25.66 -6.84 -25.36
C HIS A 386 -25.64 -7.41 -23.94
N GLU A 387 -24.46 -7.42 -23.33
CA GLU A 387 -24.28 -7.95 -21.98
C GLU A 387 -24.95 -7.05 -20.92
N LEU A 388 -25.64 -7.67 -19.96
CA LEU A 388 -26.21 -6.98 -18.81
C LEU A 388 -25.13 -6.65 -17.78
N LYS A 389 -24.40 -5.55 -18.05
CA LYS A 389 -23.22 -5.13 -17.29
C LYS A 389 -23.44 -5.08 -15.78
N THR A 390 -24.60 -4.59 -15.30
CA THR A 390 -24.88 -4.50 -13.86
C THR A 390 -25.00 -5.88 -13.19
N LEU A 391 -25.65 -6.85 -13.83
CA LEU A 391 -25.78 -8.21 -13.29
C LEU A 391 -24.41 -8.92 -13.29
N GLN A 392 -23.66 -8.80 -14.38
CA GLN A 392 -22.31 -9.35 -14.47
C GLN A 392 -21.37 -8.72 -13.44
N LYS A 393 -21.44 -7.40 -13.24
CA LYS A 393 -20.70 -6.69 -12.21
C LYS A 393 -21.03 -7.25 -10.82
N LEU A 394 -22.31 -7.48 -10.51
CA LEU A 394 -22.70 -8.09 -9.23
C LEU A 394 -22.14 -9.52 -9.07
N ILE A 395 -22.25 -10.36 -10.10
CA ILE A 395 -21.67 -11.71 -10.10
C ILE A 395 -20.17 -11.65 -9.80
N ARG A 396 -19.46 -10.75 -10.50
CA ARG A 396 -18.02 -10.51 -10.29
C ARG A 396 -17.73 -10.02 -8.88
N GLN A 397 -18.55 -9.12 -8.33
CA GLN A 397 -18.44 -8.63 -6.95
C GLN A 397 -18.64 -9.75 -5.93
N VAL A 398 -19.56 -10.70 -6.15
CA VAL A 398 -19.74 -11.87 -5.26
C VAL A 398 -18.51 -12.78 -5.30
N GLN A 399 -17.97 -13.03 -6.49
CA GLN A 399 -16.78 -13.86 -6.66
C GLN A 399 -15.53 -13.24 -6.00
N LEU A 400 -15.33 -11.93 -6.18
CA LEU A 400 -14.18 -11.19 -5.65
C LEU A 400 -14.25 -11.02 -4.13
N PHE A 401 -15.39 -10.56 -3.60
CA PHE A 401 -15.48 -10.11 -2.21
C PHE A 401 -16.11 -11.15 -1.26
N GLY A 402 -16.89 -12.12 -1.76
CA GLY A 402 -17.60 -13.09 -0.94
C GLY A 402 -18.42 -12.45 0.20
N PHE A 403 -18.60 -13.15 1.32
CA PHE A 403 -19.23 -12.59 2.54
C PHE A 403 -18.25 -12.04 3.57
N HIS A 404 -16.97 -11.91 3.21
CA HIS A 404 -15.91 -11.40 4.06
C HIS A 404 -15.32 -10.07 3.55
N LEU A 405 -15.75 -9.56 2.39
CA LEU A 405 -15.22 -8.34 1.74
C LEU A 405 -13.76 -8.45 1.27
N ALA A 406 -12.81 -8.57 2.19
CA ALA A 406 -11.39 -8.65 1.91
C ALA A 406 -10.77 -9.71 2.81
N THR A 407 -9.72 -10.38 2.36
CA THR A 407 -8.98 -11.31 3.25
C THR A 407 -8.36 -10.52 4.40
N LEU A 408 -8.30 -11.10 5.60
CA LEU A 408 -7.62 -10.53 6.75
C LEU A 408 -6.42 -11.40 7.08
N ASP A 409 -5.22 -10.88 6.85
CA ASP A 409 -4.00 -11.61 7.23
C ASP A 409 -3.78 -11.45 8.73
N ILE A 410 -3.35 -12.53 9.38
CA ILE A 410 -2.88 -12.51 10.76
C ILE A 410 -1.36 -12.43 10.74
N ARG A 411 -0.76 -11.57 11.55
CA ARG A 411 0.70 -11.45 11.65
C ARG A 411 1.15 -11.39 13.08
N ASN A 412 2.09 -12.24 13.47
CA ASN A 412 2.69 -12.20 14.81
C ASN A 412 4.19 -12.53 14.81
N HIS A 413 4.90 -12.15 15.87
CA HIS A 413 6.36 -12.28 15.99
C HIS A 413 6.79 -13.68 16.43
N SER A 414 7.72 -14.33 15.70
CA SER A 414 8.27 -15.69 15.94
C SER A 414 8.48 -16.06 17.41
N GLY A 415 9.18 -15.19 18.16
CA GLY A 415 9.43 -15.40 19.59
C GLY A 415 8.19 -15.50 20.49
N GLU A 416 7.02 -14.98 20.09
CA GLU A 416 5.77 -15.20 20.83
C GLU A 416 5.22 -16.61 20.60
N GLN A 417 5.38 -17.19 19.40
CA GLN A 417 5.02 -18.59 19.15
C GLN A 417 5.98 -19.53 19.87
N GLU A 418 7.29 -19.27 19.80
CA GLU A 418 8.30 -20.07 20.51
C GLU A 418 8.01 -20.11 22.02
N ALA A 419 7.67 -18.97 22.63
CA ALA A 419 7.33 -18.90 24.05
C ALA A 419 6.09 -19.73 24.41
N ALA A 420 5.04 -19.67 23.58
CA ALA A 420 3.83 -20.46 23.77
C ALA A 420 4.10 -21.97 23.63
N ILE A 421 4.84 -22.37 22.60
CA ILE A 421 5.24 -23.77 22.37
C ILE A 421 6.12 -24.28 23.51
N ALA A 422 7.10 -23.49 23.96
CA ALA A 422 7.96 -23.87 25.07
C ALA A 422 7.16 -24.12 26.37
N GLU A 423 6.18 -23.26 26.68
CA GLU A 423 5.32 -23.46 27.83
C GLU A 423 4.45 -24.72 27.69
N ILE A 424 3.82 -24.91 26.52
CA ILE A 424 2.99 -26.08 26.24
C ILE A 424 3.81 -27.37 26.42
N LEU A 425 4.97 -27.47 25.77
CA LEU A 425 5.85 -28.65 25.81
C LEU A 425 6.33 -28.97 27.23
N LYS A 426 6.59 -27.94 28.04
CA LYS A 426 6.97 -28.09 29.44
C LYS A 426 5.84 -28.63 30.29
N LYS A 427 4.63 -28.08 30.12
CA LYS A 427 3.42 -28.50 30.87
C LYS A 427 3.01 -29.93 30.55
N VAL A 428 3.09 -30.35 29.29
CA VAL A 428 2.77 -31.72 28.89
C VAL A 428 3.88 -32.74 29.21
N GLY A 429 5.04 -32.26 29.69
CA GLY A 429 6.18 -33.10 30.06
C GLY A 429 6.96 -33.68 28.87
N ILE A 430 6.86 -33.08 27.68
CA ILE A 430 7.60 -33.52 26.49
C ILE A 430 9.02 -32.94 26.47
N ASN A 431 9.19 -31.66 26.80
CA ASN A 431 10.51 -31.02 26.85
C ASN A 431 10.50 -29.89 27.90
N GLN A 432 11.56 -29.79 28.72
CA GLN A 432 11.64 -28.79 29.81
C GLN A 432 12.18 -27.42 29.39
N ASP A 433 12.96 -27.36 28.31
CA ASP A 433 13.67 -26.17 27.84
C ASP A 433 13.80 -26.15 26.31
N TYR A 434 12.65 -26.05 25.63
CA TYR A 434 12.57 -26.04 24.17
C TYR A 434 13.46 -24.98 23.49
N PRO A 435 13.57 -23.73 24.00
CA PRO A 435 14.42 -22.71 23.37
C PRO A 435 15.90 -23.07 23.32
N SER A 436 16.38 -23.94 24.23
CA SER A 436 17.78 -24.37 24.28
C SER A 436 18.16 -25.42 23.22
N LEU A 437 17.18 -26.03 22.57
CA LEU A 437 17.40 -27.05 21.53
C LEU A 437 18.06 -26.44 20.30
N SER A 438 18.90 -27.22 19.63
CA SER A 438 19.38 -26.88 18.29
C SER A 438 18.24 -26.88 17.28
N GLU A 439 18.43 -26.20 16.15
CA GLU A 439 17.42 -26.11 15.08
C GLU A 439 16.98 -27.49 14.56
N ASP A 440 17.93 -28.42 14.39
CA ASP A 440 17.61 -29.79 13.93
C ASP A 440 16.78 -30.55 14.98
N GLU A 441 17.11 -30.41 16.27
CA GLU A 441 16.34 -31.01 17.37
C GLU A 441 14.93 -30.42 17.50
N LYS A 442 14.77 -29.10 17.28
CA LYS A 442 13.45 -28.45 17.22
C LYS A 442 12.63 -29.01 16.07
N GLN A 443 13.19 -29.11 14.87
CA GLN A 443 12.50 -29.66 13.70
C GLN A 443 12.06 -31.10 13.93
N GLU A 444 12.94 -31.99 14.40
CA GLU A 444 12.61 -33.40 14.68
C GLU A 444 11.46 -33.51 15.70
N LEU A 445 11.51 -32.71 16.76
CA LEU A 445 10.48 -32.70 17.80
C LEU A 445 9.13 -32.22 17.25
N LEU A 446 9.10 -31.09 16.53
CA LEU A 446 7.87 -30.52 15.98
C LEU A 446 7.26 -31.42 14.91
N VAL A 447 8.07 -32.03 14.03
CA VAL A 447 7.59 -33.00 13.03
C VAL A 447 6.92 -34.19 13.72
N LYS A 448 7.55 -34.75 14.76
CA LYS A 448 6.95 -35.84 15.55
C LYS A 448 5.61 -35.45 16.18
N ILE A 449 5.48 -34.21 16.65
CA ILE A 449 4.22 -33.69 17.20
C ILE A 449 3.16 -33.54 16.12
N LEU A 450 3.53 -33.03 14.93
CA LEU A 450 2.61 -32.86 13.81
C LEU A 450 2.11 -34.19 13.23
N GLU A 451 2.93 -35.24 13.29
CA GLU A 451 2.58 -36.59 12.86
C GLU A 451 1.67 -37.33 13.86
N ASP A 452 1.72 -36.97 15.15
CA ASP A 452 0.86 -37.58 16.18
C ASP A 452 -0.59 -37.04 16.07
N PRO A 453 -1.60 -37.88 15.79
CA PRO A 453 -2.98 -37.42 15.66
C PRO A 453 -3.61 -36.98 17.00
N ARG A 454 -2.95 -37.22 18.14
CA ARG A 454 -3.44 -36.82 19.46
C ARG A 454 -3.27 -35.31 19.66
N PRO A 455 -4.25 -34.64 20.30
CA PRO A 455 -4.07 -33.27 20.79
C PRO A 455 -2.91 -33.19 21.79
N LEU A 456 -2.12 -32.13 21.68
CA LEU A 456 -1.03 -31.81 22.59
C LEU A 456 -1.54 -31.13 23.86
N LEU A 457 -2.52 -30.22 23.74
CA LEU A 457 -2.96 -29.37 24.85
C LEU A 457 -3.61 -30.15 25.99
N LEU A 458 -3.23 -29.81 27.22
CA LEU A 458 -3.96 -30.21 28.42
C LEU A 458 -5.25 -29.37 28.57
N LEU A 459 -6.39 -30.05 28.68
CA LEU A 459 -7.68 -29.40 28.94
C LEU A 459 -7.72 -28.80 30.35
N HIS A 460 -8.15 -27.54 30.46
CA HIS A 460 -8.35 -26.84 31.74
C HIS A 460 -7.07 -26.61 32.57
N GLU A 461 -5.91 -26.57 31.93
CA GLU A 461 -4.63 -26.22 32.56
C GLU A 461 -4.42 -24.71 32.61
N ASP A 462 -3.74 -24.23 33.65
CA ASP A 462 -3.37 -22.82 33.80
C ASP A 462 -2.08 -22.52 33.00
N TYR A 463 -2.25 -22.15 31.74
CA TYR A 463 -1.21 -21.50 30.92
C TYR A 463 -1.10 -20.02 31.26
N SER A 464 0.05 -19.41 30.99
CA SER A 464 0.26 -17.96 31.08
C SER A 464 -0.74 -17.18 30.24
N LYS A 465 -0.94 -15.90 30.58
CA LYS A 465 -1.86 -15.01 29.86
C LYS A 465 -1.46 -14.91 28.39
N GLU A 466 -0.18 -14.77 28.11
CA GLU A 466 0.38 -14.64 26.77
C GLU A 466 0.12 -15.91 25.93
N THR A 467 0.33 -17.09 26.51
CA THR A 467 0.03 -18.38 25.84
C THR A 467 -1.47 -18.57 25.63
N GLN A 468 -2.31 -18.21 26.61
CA GLN A 468 -3.76 -18.26 26.43
C GLN A 468 -4.23 -17.33 25.30
N GLU A 469 -3.70 -16.10 25.24
CA GLU A 469 -4.00 -15.18 24.15
C GLU A 469 -3.57 -15.75 22.80
N MET A 470 -2.40 -16.39 22.70
CA MET A 470 -1.93 -17.09 21.50
C MET A 470 -2.90 -18.19 21.06
N LEU A 471 -3.32 -19.06 21.97
CA LEU A 471 -4.29 -20.13 21.67
C LEU A 471 -5.64 -19.57 21.19
N GLN A 472 -6.13 -18.51 21.84
CA GLN A 472 -7.36 -17.82 21.43
C GLN A 472 -7.27 -17.23 20.01
N VAL A 473 -6.07 -16.86 19.53
CA VAL A 473 -5.89 -16.45 18.13
C VAL A 473 -6.27 -17.57 17.17
N PHE A 474 -5.73 -18.77 17.37
CA PHE A 474 -5.98 -19.90 16.46
C PHE A 474 -7.42 -20.41 16.59
N GLU A 475 -8.00 -20.43 17.80
CA GLU A 475 -9.43 -20.70 17.98
C GLU A 475 -10.30 -19.69 17.22
N MET A 476 -9.96 -18.39 17.28
CA MET A 476 -10.64 -17.33 16.54
C MET A 476 -10.53 -17.55 15.03
N ILE A 477 -9.36 -17.95 14.51
CA ILE A 477 -9.18 -18.28 13.09
C ILE A 477 -10.12 -19.42 12.68
N LYS A 478 -10.17 -20.51 13.45
CA LYS A 478 -11.07 -21.64 13.15
C LYS A 478 -12.53 -21.23 13.15
N ARG A 479 -12.94 -20.44 14.15
CA ARG A 479 -14.29 -19.87 14.22
C ARG A 479 -14.58 -18.97 13.02
N ALA A 480 -13.60 -18.18 12.58
CA ALA A 480 -13.74 -17.29 11.45
C ALA A 480 -13.92 -18.06 10.13
N HIS A 481 -13.19 -19.16 9.92
CA HIS A 481 -13.39 -20.03 8.76
C HIS A 481 -14.80 -20.61 8.69
N ASN A 482 -15.35 -21.03 9.83
CA ASN A 482 -16.71 -21.58 9.91
C ASN A 482 -17.77 -20.50 9.68
N GLU A 483 -17.59 -19.32 10.25
CA GLU A 483 -18.56 -18.24 10.18
C GLU A 483 -18.47 -17.48 8.85
N PHE A 484 -17.29 -16.96 8.49
CA PHE A 484 -17.02 -16.05 7.37
C PHE A 484 -16.54 -16.75 6.09
N GLY A 485 -16.26 -18.04 6.17
CA GLY A 485 -15.68 -18.84 5.08
C GLY A 485 -14.15 -18.83 5.12
N LYS A 486 -13.53 -19.89 4.59
CA LYS A 486 -12.07 -20.10 4.65
C LYS A 486 -11.22 -18.95 4.10
N ARG A 487 -11.73 -18.20 3.12
CA ARG A 487 -11.05 -17.02 2.55
C ARG A 487 -10.96 -15.83 3.50
N SER A 488 -11.71 -15.79 4.61
CA SER A 488 -11.68 -14.66 5.53
C SER A 488 -10.30 -14.44 6.15
N ILE A 489 -9.58 -15.53 6.43
CA ILE A 489 -8.20 -15.53 6.93
C ILE A 489 -7.48 -16.65 6.20
N SER A 490 -6.64 -16.32 5.23
CA SER A 490 -5.92 -17.32 4.42
C SER A 490 -4.44 -17.44 4.78
N VAL A 491 -3.86 -16.42 5.41
CA VAL A 491 -2.43 -16.34 5.68
C VAL A 491 -2.17 -15.98 7.14
N TYR A 492 -1.22 -16.70 7.74
CA TYR A 492 -0.56 -16.35 8.99
C TYR A 492 0.90 -16.01 8.69
N LEU A 493 1.29 -14.76 8.98
CA LEU A 493 2.61 -14.22 8.75
C LEU A 493 3.45 -14.28 10.02
N VAL A 494 4.66 -14.79 9.89
CA VAL A 494 5.62 -14.92 11.00
C VAL A 494 6.68 -13.84 10.87
N SER A 495 6.53 -12.74 11.63
CA SER A 495 7.55 -11.68 11.70
C SER A 495 8.82 -12.21 12.34
N MET A 496 9.99 -11.67 11.95
CA MET A 496 11.30 -12.11 12.43
C MET A 496 11.53 -13.63 12.28
N THR A 497 11.26 -14.17 11.09
CA THR A 497 11.57 -15.58 10.80
C THR A 497 13.07 -15.75 10.62
N GLN A 498 13.68 -16.60 11.43
CA GLN A 498 15.12 -16.91 11.40
C GLN A 498 15.39 -18.38 11.05
N SER A 499 14.39 -19.24 11.15
CA SER A 499 14.56 -20.69 11.07
C SER A 499 13.36 -21.41 10.43
N ALA A 500 13.48 -22.72 10.20
CA ALA A 500 12.37 -23.52 9.72
C ALA A 500 11.40 -23.88 10.85
N SER A 501 11.90 -24.02 12.10
CA SER A 501 11.07 -24.29 13.27
C SER A 501 9.99 -23.23 13.48
N ASP A 502 10.28 -21.95 13.20
CA ASP A 502 9.33 -20.84 13.36
C ASP A 502 7.99 -21.08 12.63
N LEU A 503 8.01 -21.69 11.44
CA LEU A 503 6.79 -22.01 10.70
C LEU A 503 6.13 -23.29 11.22
N LEU A 504 6.93 -24.27 11.63
CA LEU A 504 6.44 -25.53 12.19
C LEU A 504 5.71 -25.31 13.53
N GLU A 505 6.18 -24.37 14.36
CA GLU A 505 5.53 -23.94 15.60
C GLU A 505 4.11 -23.41 15.34
N VAL A 506 3.93 -22.60 14.30
CA VAL A 506 2.61 -22.13 13.86
C VAL A 506 1.72 -23.29 13.41
N LEU A 507 2.28 -24.28 12.70
CA LEU A 507 1.51 -25.47 12.30
C LEU A 507 1.09 -26.31 13.52
N VAL A 508 1.91 -26.40 14.57
CA VAL A 508 1.54 -27.06 15.82
C VAL A 508 0.39 -26.32 16.50
N LEU A 509 0.45 -24.98 16.59
CA LEU A 509 -0.67 -24.20 17.15
C LEU A 509 -1.95 -24.32 16.29
N ALA A 510 -1.81 -24.34 14.97
CA ALA A 510 -2.91 -24.58 14.04
C ALA A 510 -3.50 -26.00 14.19
N LYS A 511 -2.67 -26.99 14.53
CA LYS A 511 -3.10 -28.35 14.81
C LYS A 511 -4.02 -28.39 16.02
N GLU A 512 -3.61 -27.74 17.10
CA GLU A 512 -4.38 -27.73 18.35
C GLU A 512 -5.74 -27.01 18.21
N ALA A 513 -5.84 -26.03 17.31
CA ALA A 513 -7.11 -25.38 16.97
C ALA A 513 -7.96 -26.14 15.91
N GLY A 514 -7.47 -27.27 15.40
CA GLY A 514 -8.15 -28.06 14.36
C GLY A 514 -8.22 -27.37 12.99
N ILE A 515 -7.26 -26.49 12.69
CA ILE A 515 -7.05 -25.88 11.37
C ILE A 515 -6.12 -26.76 10.52
N TYR A 516 -5.18 -27.43 11.18
CA TYR A 516 -4.25 -28.38 10.60
C TYR A 516 -4.52 -29.77 11.21
N ARG A 517 -4.58 -30.82 10.40
CA ARG A 517 -4.76 -32.18 10.93
C ARG A 517 -4.24 -33.25 9.98
N LEU A 518 -3.39 -34.12 10.50
CA LEU A 518 -3.15 -35.44 9.93
C LEU A 518 -4.04 -36.44 10.67
N HIS A 519 -4.96 -37.06 9.94
CA HIS A 519 -5.83 -38.10 10.48
C HIS A 519 -5.15 -39.46 10.43
N ALA A 520 -5.60 -40.39 11.28
CA ALA A 520 -5.02 -41.74 11.38
C ALA A 520 -5.17 -42.56 10.08
N ASP A 521 -6.11 -42.21 9.21
CA ASP A 521 -6.30 -42.82 7.89
C ASP A 521 -5.39 -42.20 6.80
N GLY A 522 -4.51 -41.27 7.19
CA GLY A 522 -3.60 -40.56 6.29
C GLY A 522 -4.24 -39.36 5.58
N THR A 523 -5.51 -39.05 5.84
CA THR A 523 -6.12 -37.84 5.29
C THR A 523 -5.55 -36.60 5.97
N PHE A 524 -5.37 -35.54 5.18
CA PHE A 524 -4.68 -34.32 5.61
C PHE A 524 -5.56 -33.10 5.36
N GLU A 525 -5.77 -32.31 6.41
CA GLU A 525 -6.53 -31.07 6.40
C GLU A 525 -5.63 -29.91 6.76
N THR A 526 -5.67 -28.84 5.97
CA THR A 526 -5.02 -27.56 6.27
C THR A 526 -5.75 -26.46 5.53
N ASP A 527 -6.02 -25.34 6.22
CA ASP A 527 -6.78 -24.21 5.68
C ASP A 527 -6.07 -22.86 5.90
N LEU A 528 -4.78 -22.87 6.26
CA LEU A 528 -4.01 -21.68 6.60
C LEU A 528 -2.62 -21.74 5.97
N ASN A 529 -2.25 -20.77 5.16
CA ASN A 529 -0.88 -20.64 4.65
C ASN A 529 0.01 -20.00 5.74
N VAL A 530 1.14 -20.63 6.06
CA VAL A 530 2.13 -20.06 6.98
C VAL A 530 3.23 -19.42 6.15
N ALA A 531 3.32 -18.10 6.21
CA ALA A 531 4.23 -17.31 5.39
C ALA A 531 5.34 -16.71 6.26
N PRO A 532 6.62 -16.99 5.98
CA PRO A 532 7.72 -16.37 6.69
C PRO A 532 7.86 -14.91 6.24
N LEU A 533 8.23 -14.03 7.17
CA LEU A 533 8.64 -12.66 6.87
C LEU A 533 10.14 -12.52 7.13
N LEU A 534 10.90 -12.36 6.03
CA LEU A 534 12.34 -12.13 6.03
C LEU A 534 12.60 -10.62 6.07
N GLU A 535 13.05 -10.09 7.22
CA GLU A 535 13.11 -8.63 7.48
C GLU A 535 14.52 -8.04 7.40
N THR A 536 15.52 -8.76 7.92
CA THR A 536 16.91 -8.28 7.98
C THR A 536 17.74 -8.77 6.79
N ILE A 537 18.93 -8.19 6.60
CA ILE A 537 19.85 -8.66 5.54
C ILE A 537 20.28 -10.11 5.77
N ASP A 538 20.48 -10.49 7.04
CA ASP A 538 20.83 -11.85 7.42
C ASP A 538 19.68 -12.83 7.15
N ASP A 539 18.44 -12.46 7.48
CA ASP A 539 17.26 -13.31 7.20
C ASP A 539 17.06 -13.50 5.69
N LEU A 540 17.25 -12.45 4.89
CA LEU A 540 17.18 -12.53 3.43
C LEU A 540 18.25 -13.47 2.85
N THR A 541 19.43 -13.47 3.47
CA THR A 541 20.54 -14.36 3.08
C THR A 541 20.29 -15.80 3.53
N ALA A 542 19.64 -16.01 4.68
CA ALA A 542 19.28 -17.33 5.20
C ALA A 542 18.03 -17.94 4.53
N GLY A 543 17.13 -17.10 4.00
CA GLY A 543 15.86 -17.46 3.39
C GLY A 543 15.90 -18.66 2.43
N PRO A 544 16.81 -18.71 1.44
CA PRO A 544 16.97 -19.86 0.55
C PRO A 544 17.12 -21.20 1.31
N LYS A 545 17.97 -21.24 2.34
CA LYS A 545 18.23 -22.44 3.15
C LYS A 545 17.03 -22.82 4.02
N ILE A 546 16.36 -21.82 4.64
CA ILE A 546 15.14 -22.03 5.43
C ILE A 546 14.07 -22.70 4.57
N MET A 547 13.81 -22.14 3.39
CA MET A 547 12.80 -22.67 2.48
C MET A 547 13.16 -24.06 1.94
N GLU A 548 14.43 -24.30 1.58
CA GLU A 548 14.87 -25.62 1.14
C GLU A 548 14.66 -26.69 2.22
N THR A 549 14.94 -26.34 3.47
CA THR A 549 14.76 -27.24 4.62
C THR A 549 13.29 -27.63 4.76
N LEU A 550 12.38 -26.66 4.72
CA LEU A 550 10.93 -26.89 4.77
C LEU A 550 10.44 -27.74 3.59
N PHE A 551 10.92 -27.49 2.37
CA PHE A 551 10.49 -28.24 1.19
C PHE A 551 10.94 -29.72 1.20
N LYS A 552 12.01 -30.04 1.93
CA LYS A 552 12.48 -31.42 2.15
C LYS A 552 11.64 -32.19 3.17
N LEU A 553 10.96 -31.51 4.09
CA LEU A 553 10.15 -32.14 5.12
C LEU A 553 8.85 -32.71 4.52
N PRO A 554 8.60 -34.05 4.61
CA PRO A 554 7.40 -34.66 4.04
C PRO A 554 6.09 -34.06 4.57
N ILE A 555 6.06 -33.76 5.88
CA ILE A 555 4.89 -33.19 6.55
C ILE A 555 4.53 -31.79 6.01
N TYR A 556 5.55 -30.98 5.68
CA TYR A 556 5.38 -29.66 5.09
C TYR A 556 5.07 -29.75 3.59
N ARG A 557 5.65 -30.72 2.88
CA ARG A 557 5.31 -30.98 1.47
C ARG A 557 3.84 -31.36 1.30
N ASN A 558 3.29 -32.18 2.19
CA ASN A 558 1.86 -32.53 2.24
C ASN A 558 0.98 -31.30 2.50
N HIS A 559 1.42 -30.43 3.42
CA HIS A 559 0.78 -29.14 3.65
C HIS A 559 0.71 -28.30 2.38
N LEU A 560 1.84 -28.10 1.69
CA LEU A 560 1.88 -27.33 0.45
C LEU A 560 1.03 -27.94 -0.66
N ASN A 561 0.99 -29.27 -0.78
CA ASN A 561 0.15 -29.92 -1.79
C ASN A 561 -1.34 -29.60 -1.62
N LYS A 562 -1.84 -29.57 -0.38
CA LYS A 562 -3.21 -29.13 -0.09
C LYS A 562 -3.44 -27.64 -0.34
N MET A 563 -2.38 -26.84 -0.23
CA MET A 563 -2.38 -25.41 -0.57
C MET A 563 -2.14 -25.14 -2.07
N GLY A 564 -2.17 -26.18 -2.92
CA GLY A 564 -2.03 -26.04 -4.38
C GLY A 564 -0.58 -25.93 -4.86
N ASP A 565 0.36 -26.50 -4.11
CA ASP A 565 1.81 -26.42 -4.35
C ASP A 565 2.31 -24.97 -4.42
N GLN A 566 1.75 -24.09 -3.57
CA GLN A 566 2.12 -22.67 -3.49
C GLN A 566 2.62 -22.32 -2.08
N GLN A 567 3.73 -21.58 -2.02
CA GLN A 567 4.24 -20.97 -0.79
C GLN A 567 4.20 -19.44 -0.92
N GLU A 568 3.63 -18.79 0.10
CA GLU A 568 3.73 -17.33 0.23
C GLU A 568 4.94 -16.96 1.09
N ILE A 569 5.73 -15.98 0.68
CA ILE A 569 6.92 -15.50 1.41
C ILE A 569 6.88 -14.00 1.45
N MET A 570 6.90 -13.42 2.66
CA MET A 570 6.93 -11.98 2.83
C MET A 570 8.36 -11.46 2.93
N LEU A 571 8.60 -10.32 2.27
CA LEU A 571 9.88 -9.65 2.19
C LEU A 571 9.79 -8.26 2.84
N GLY A 572 10.62 -8.02 3.85
CA GLY A 572 10.72 -6.74 4.55
C GLY A 572 11.68 -5.77 3.85
N TYR A 573 11.14 -4.71 3.22
CA TYR A 573 11.96 -3.68 2.57
C TYR A 573 12.47 -2.64 3.56
N SER A 574 11.61 -2.24 4.50
CA SER A 574 11.84 -1.06 5.33
C SER A 574 12.92 -1.30 6.40
N ASP A 575 12.89 -2.48 7.00
CA ASP A 575 13.87 -2.88 8.01
C ASP A 575 15.21 -3.22 7.36
N GLY A 576 15.23 -3.86 6.19
CA GLY A 576 16.45 -4.04 5.38
C GLY A 576 17.12 -2.71 4.97
N SER A 577 16.35 -1.69 4.58
CA SER A 577 16.90 -0.35 4.29
C SER A 577 17.45 0.36 5.53
N LYS A 578 16.89 0.10 6.73
CA LYS A 578 17.41 0.60 8.01
C LYS A 578 18.72 -0.09 8.39
N ASP A 579 18.90 -1.34 7.97
CA ASP A 579 20.05 -2.18 8.29
C ASP A 579 21.26 -1.92 7.36
N GLY A 580 21.03 -1.72 6.06
CA GLY A 580 22.14 -1.60 5.10
C GLY A 580 22.01 -0.52 4.02
N GLY A 581 21.04 0.37 4.14
CA GLY A 581 20.77 1.40 3.14
C GLY A 581 19.99 0.88 1.93
N THR A 582 19.36 1.81 1.19
CA THR A 582 18.36 1.49 0.15
C THR A 582 18.94 0.67 -1.02
N LEU A 583 20.16 0.97 -1.51
CA LEU A 583 20.76 0.25 -2.64
C LEU A 583 21.04 -1.22 -2.28
N THR A 584 21.73 -1.45 -1.17
CA THR A 584 22.08 -2.80 -0.69
C THR A 584 20.83 -3.60 -0.37
N ALA A 585 19.87 -3.01 0.37
CA ALA A 585 18.62 -3.69 0.71
C ALA A 585 17.86 -4.15 -0.54
N ASN A 586 17.68 -3.27 -1.52
CA ASN A 586 17.01 -3.61 -2.78
C ASN A 586 17.76 -4.72 -3.55
N TRP A 587 19.09 -4.69 -3.57
CA TRP A 587 19.89 -5.75 -4.19
C TRP A 587 19.73 -7.10 -3.49
N LYS A 588 19.88 -7.14 -2.16
CA LYS A 588 19.74 -8.37 -1.38
C LYS A 588 18.34 -8.96 -1.48
N LEU A 589 17.30 -8.11 -1.51
CA LEU A 589 15.92 -8.52 -1.80
C LEU A 589 15.77 -9.12 -3.19
N TYR A 590 16.35 -8.50 -4.21
CA TYR A 590 16.32 -9.00 -5.58
C TYR A 590 16.99 -10.37 -5.70
N LYS A 591 18.17 -10.51 -5.08
CA LYS A 591 18.94 -11.75 -5.07
C LYS A 591 18.26 -12.88 -4.31
N ALA A 592 17.74 -12.61 -3.11
CA ALA A 592 17.03 -13.61 -2.30
C ALA A 592 15.80 -14.17 -3.04
N GLN A 593 15.03 -13.31 -3.72
CA GLN A 593 13.90 -13.75 -4.55
C GLN A 593 14.34 -14.74 -5.65
N LEU A 594 15.45 -14.45 -6.33
CA LEU A 594 15.99 -15.34 -7.37
C LEU A 594 16.44 -16.68 -6.80
N GLU A 595 17.21 -16.66 -5.71
CA GLU A 595 17.75 -17.88 -5.10
C GLU A 595 16.62 -18.77 -4.55
N ILE A 596 15.63 -18.19 -3.87
CA ILE A 596 14.46 -18.92 -3.38
C ILE A 596 13.64 -19.47 -4.55
N ASN A 597 13.46 -18.71 -5.63
CA ASN A 597 12.75 -19.17 -6.83
C ASN A 597 13.44 -20.36 -7.50
N GLU A 598 14.77 -20.33 -7.63
CA GLU A 598 15.53 -21.46 -8.18
C GLU A 598 15.46 -22.70 -7.28
N ILE A 599 15.41 -22.53 -5.96
CA ILE A 599 15.17 -23.65 -5.03
C ILE A 599 13.75 -24.20 -5.20
N ALA A 600 12.73 -23.35 -5.20
CA ALA A 600 11.33 -23.77 -5.30
C ALA A 600 11.03 -24.52 -6.61
N LYS A 601 11.64 -24.11 -7.73
CA LYS A 601 11.59 -24.82 -9.01
C LYS A 601 12.04 -26.28 -8.90
N LYS A 602 13.10 -26.58 -8.14
CA LYS A 602 13.61 -27.96 -7.94
C LYS A 602 12.58 -28.86 -7.26
N TYR A 603 11.68 -28.29 -6.45
CA TYR A 603 10.63 -29.01 -5.73
C TYR A 603 9.24 -28.84 -6.36
N GLN A 604 9.14 -28.20 -7.53
CA GLN A 604 7.89 -27.89 -8.23
C GLN A 604 6.89 -27.11 -7.36
N ILE A 605 7.41 -26.17 -6.56
CA ILE A 605 6.61 -25.30 -5.70
C ILE A 605 6.53 -23.92 -6.36
N GLY A 606 5.32 -23.40 -6.47
CA GLY A 606 5.10 -22.03 -6.89
C GLY A 606 5.25 -21.04 -5.75
N LEU A 607 5.73 -19.84 -6.06
CA LEU A 607 5.99 -18.79 -5.07
C LEU A 607 5.11 -17.58 -5.30
N LYS A 608 4.52 -17.10 -4.20
CA LYS A 608 3.91 -15.77 -4.13
C LYS A 608 4.75 -14.91 -3.19
N PHE A 609 5.49 -13.96 -3.75
CA PHE A 609 6.20 -13.00 -2.93
C PHE A 609 5.26 -11.90 -2.45
N PHE A 610 5.24 -11.71 -1.13
CA PHE A 610 4.53 -10.65 -0.46
C PHE A 610 5.50 -9.51 -0.10
N HIS A 611 5.41 -8.42 -0.84
CA HIS A 611 6.26 -7.26 -0.66
C HIS A 611 5.72 -6.33 0.41
N GLY A 612 6.41 -6.29 1.57
CA GLY A 612 6.21 -5.29 2.63
C GLY A 612 6.73 -3.90 2.27
N ARG A 613 6.59 -3.49 1.00
CA ARG A 613 7.06 -2.20 0.51
C ARG A 613 6.30 -1.07 1.16
N GLY A 614 7.00 0.03 1.40
CA GLY A 614 6.43 1.24 1.93
C GLY A 614 5.94 2.21 0.86
N GLY A 615 5.14 3.19 1.30
CA GLY A 615 4.74 4.29 0.43
C GLY A 615 5.89 5.22 0.08
N SER A 616 6.96 5.31 0.88
CA SER A 616 8.08 6.23 0.69
C SER A 616 9.33 5.64 0.02
N LEU A 617 10.24 6.47 -0.54
CA LEU A 617 11.39 6.02 -1.35
C LEU A 617 12.33 5.14 -0.54
N GLY A 618 12.64 5.56 0.69
CA GLY A 618 13.49 4.80 1.61
C GLY A 618 12.88 3.48 2.07
N ARG A 619 11.66 3.16 1.64
CA ARG A 619 10.94 1.91 1.91
C ARG A 619 10.53 1.18 0.63
N GLY A 620 11.09 1.58 -0.53
CA GLY A 620 10.79 0.98 -1.83
C GLY A 620 9.52 1.50 -2.52
N GLY A 621 9.03 2.67 -2.13
CA GLY A 621 7.85 3.34 -2.67
C GLY A 621 8.01 3.88 -4.09
N GLY A 622 6.87 4.17 -4.73
CA GLY A 622 6.77 4.63 -6.12
C GLY A 622 5.45 4.24 -6.77
N PRO A 623 5.21 4.54 -8.06
CA PRO A 623 4.04 4.06 -8.78
C PRO A 623 3.92 2.52 -8.77
N LEU A 624 2.69 1.99 -8.68
CA LEU A 624 2.45 0.54 -8.55
C LEU A 624 3.03 -0.25 -9.74
N ASN A 625 2.93 0.28 -10.96
CA ASN A 625 3.51 -0.33 -12.15
C ASN A 625 5.05 -0.37 -12.13
N LYS A 626 5.72 0.71 -11.69
CA LYS A 626 7.19 0.71 -11.53
C LYS A 626 7.62 -0.30 -10.47
N SER A 627 6.85 -0.41 -9.39
CA SER A 627 7.12 -1.38 -8.31
C SER A 627 7.12 -2.81 -8.84
N LEU A 628 6.17 -3.17 -9.69
CA LEU A 628 6.10 -4.48 -10.35
C LEU A 628 7.24 -4.71 -11.34
N LEU A 629 7.58 -3.71 -12.18
CA LEU A 629 8.67 -3.80 -13.15
C LEU A 629 10.06 -3.95 -12.51
N SER A 630 10.22 -3.47 -11.27
CA SER A 630 11.48 -3.59 -10.53
C SER A 630 11.74 -4.98 -9.95
N GLN A 631 10.77 -5.89 -10.01
CA GLN A 631 10.93 -7.25 -9.49
C GLN A 631 11.67 -8.13 -10.50
N PRO A 632 12.29 -9.24 -10.05
CA PRO A 632 12.77 -10.24 -10.97
C PRO A 632 11.62 -10.74 -11.85
N VAL A 633 11.81 -10.69 -13.16
CA VAL A 633 10.76 -10.99 -14.13
C VAL A 633 10.26 -12.43 -13.94
N GLU A 634 11.15 -13.35 -13.56
CA GLU A 634 10.88 -14.76 -13.28
C GLU A 634 9.94 -15.00 -12.10
N THR A 635 9.82 -14.06 -11.17
CA THR A 635 8.97 -14.22 -9.97
C THR A 635 7.57 -13.65 -10.15
N LEU A 636 7.30 -12.93 -11.25
CA LEU A 636 6.00 -12.31 -11.52
C LEU A 636 4.93 -13.31 -11.99
N GLY A 637 5.34 -14.46 -12.52
CA GLY A 637 4.44 -15.43 -13.19
C GLY A 637 3.53 -16.23 -12.26
N GLN A 638 3.81 -16.27 -10.95
CA GLN A 638 3.11 -17.13 -9.98
C GLN A 638 2.38 -16.35 -8.86
N GLY A 639 2.39 -15.02 -8.95
CA GLY A 639 1.60 -14.14 -8.11
C GLY A 639 2.43 -13.19 -7.28
N VAL A 640 1.90 -11.97 -7.13
CA VAL A 640 2.53 -10.90 -6.38
C VAL A 640 1.55 -10.38 -5.34
N LYS A 641 1.99 -10.23 -4.11
CA LYS A 641 1.22 -9.59 -3.04
C LYS A 641 1.96 -8.34 -2.60
N ILE A 642 1.28 -7.20 -2.44
CA ILE A 642 1.92 -5.91 -2.13
C ILE A 642 1.17 -5.22 -1.01
N THR A 643 1.92 -4.70 -0.04
CA THR A 643 1.38 -3.84 1.01
C THR A 643 1.02 -2.46 0.47
N GLU A 644 -0.24 -2.05 0.64
CA GLU A 644 -0.73 -0.70 0.36
C GLU A 644 -0.83 0.10 1.68
N GLN A 645 0.15 0.96 1.91
CA GLN A 645 0.26 1.74 3.15
C GLN A 645 -0.66 2.95 3.21
N GLY A 646 -0.94 3.45 4.42
CA GLY A 646 -1.90 4.53 4.66
C GLY A 646 -1.70 5.77 3.77
N GLU A 647 -0.47 6.25 3.62
CA GLU A 647 -0.11 7.40 2.78
C GLU A 647 -0.38 7.17 1.28
N VAL A 648 -0.39 5.90 0.88
CA VAL A 648 -0.68 5.48 -0.49
C VAL A 648 -2.19 5.35 -0.73
N LEU A 649 -2.96 4.95 0.28
CA LEU A 649 -4.41 4.75 0.14
C LEU A 649 -5.14 6.02 -0.26
N SER A 650 -4.81 7.15 0.39
CA SER A 650 -5.43 8.44 0.10
C SER A 650 -5.08 8.93 -1.31
N SER A 651 -3.84 8.72 -1.75
CA SER A 651 -3.37 9.16 -3.07
C SER A 651 -3.82 8.26 -4.23
N ARG A 652 -4.02 6.95 -3.99
CA ARG A 652 -4.43 5.99 -5.03
C ARG A 652 -5.92 5.69 -5.03
N TYR A 653 -6.58 5.59 -3.87
CA TYR A 653 -7.93 5.00 -3.77
C TYR A 653 -9.03 5.95 -3.28
N LEU A 654 -8.72 7.21 -2.98
CA LEU A 654 -9.72 8.20 -2.55
C LEU A 654 -10.72 8.56 -3.66
N LEU A 655 -10.23 8.67 -4.90
CA LEU A 655 -10.99 9.05 -6.09
C LEU A 655 -11.07 7.87 -7.06
N LYS A 656 -12.29 7.57 -7.55
CA LYS A 656 -12.57 6.40 -8.42
C LYS A 656 -11.72 6.38 -9.69
N ASP A 657 -11.60 7.52 -10.37
CA ASP A 657 -10.82 7.64 -11.62
C ASP A 657 -9.33 7.34 -11.42
N ILE A 658 -8.77 7.75 -10.27
CA ILE A 658 -7.36 7.53 -9.93
C ILE A 658 -7.14 6.08 -9.49
N ALA A 659 -8.06 5.53 -8.71
CA ALA A 659 -8.05 4.13 -8.32
C ALA A 659 -8.09 3.22 -9.54
N TYR A 660 -9.00 3.50 -10.49
CA TYR A 660 -9.08 2.78 -11.74
C TYR A 660 -7.74 2.84 -12.48
N ARG A 661 -7.20 4.04 -12.66
CA ARG A 661 -5.93 4.21 -13.38
C ARG A 661 -4.77 3.45 -12.72
N SER A 662 -4.68 3.48 -11.40
CA SER A 662 -3.62 2.79 -10.67
C SER A 662 -3.71 1.27 -10.85
N LEU A 663 -4.92 0.69 -10.77
CA LEU A 663 -5.13 -0.74 -10.93
C LEU A 663 -5.01 -1.18 -12.40
N GLU A 664 -5.40 -0.33 -13.33
CA GLU A 664 -5.24 -0.53 -14.77
C GLU A 664 -3.75 -0.62 -15.13
N GLN A 665 -2.94 0.33 -14.66
CA GLN A 665 -1.49 0.32 -14.92
C GLN A 665 -0.80 -0.92 -14.33
N ALA A 666 -1.21 -1.33 -13.12
CA ALA A 666 -0.69 -2.55 -12.50
C ALA A 666 -1.05 -3.80 -13.31
N THR A 667 -2.30 -3.90 -13.75
CA THR A 667 -2.80 -5.00 -14.60
C THR A 667 -2.06 -5.04 -15.93
N SER A 668 -1.94 -3.90 -16.60
CA SER A 668 -1.21 -3.73 -17.87
C SER A 668 0.24 -4.20 -17.75
N THR A 669 0.92 -3.79 -16.68
CA THR A 669 2.30 -4.21 -16.39
C THR A 669 2.41 -5.71 -16.13
N MET A 670 1.54 -6.29 -15.29
CA MET A 670 1.57 -7.73 -15.01
C MET A 670 1.34 -8.56 -16.27
N MET A 671 0.36 -8.19 -17.10
CA MET A 671 0.08 -8.89 -18.35
C MET A 671 1.28 -8.88 -19.30
N LYS A 672 1.93 -7.72 -19.48
CA LYS A 672 3.13 -7.61 -20.32
C LYS A 672 4.30 -8.40 -19.78
N ALA A 673 4.58 -8.26 -18.48
CA ALA A 673 5.70 -8.95 -17.84
C ALA A 673 5.52 -10.47 -17.91
N ALA A 674 4.35 -10.99 -17.55
CA ALA A 674 4.07 -12.42 -17.58
C ALA A 674 4.13 -13.00 -19.00
N ALA A 675 3.66 -12.26 -20.01
CA ALA A 675 3.77 -12.69 -21.41
C ALA A 675 5.23 -12.75 -21.89
N ASN A 676 6.06 -11.78 -21.49
CA ASN A 676 7.49 -11.79 -21.81
C ASN A 676 8.22 -12.94 -21.12
N VAL A 677 7.92 -13.23 -19.85
CA VAL A 677 8.49 -14.39 -19.12
C VAL A 677 8.26 -15.68 -19.91
N LEU A 678 7.01 -15.92 -20.33
CA LEU A 678 6.68 -17.16 -21.04
C LEU A 678 7.44 -17.26 -22.36
N LYS A 679 7.61 -16.14 -23.08
CA LYS A 679 8.38 -16.09 -24.34
C LYS A 679 9.90 -16.27 -24.13
N GLU A 680 10.48 -15.61 -23.13
CA GLU A 680 11.93 -15.60 -22.89
C GLU A 680 12.41 -16.83 -22.12
N SER A 681 11.53 -17.50 -21.36
CA SER A 681 11.83 -18.80 -20.73
C SER A 681 12.21 -19.88 -21.76
N GLU A 682 11.80 -19.72 -23.02
CA GLU A 682 12.24 -20.56 -24.14
C GLU A 682 13.65 -20.18 -24.66
N GLN A 683 14.17 -19.00 -24.34
CA GLN A 683 15.41 -18.42 -24.92
C GLN A 683 16.60 -18.32 -23.95
N GLY A 684 16.41 -18.57 -22.65
CA GLY A 684 17.47 -19.04 -21.75
C GLY A 684 18.42 -18.02 -21.09
N HIS A 685 18.41 -16.72 -21.39
CA HIS A 685 19.22 -15.73 -20.66
C HIS A 685 18.51 -14.37 -20.50
N LEU A 686 18.03 -14.07 -19.28
CA LEU A 686 17.33 -12.81 -18.98
C LEU A 686 18.26 -11.67 -18.56
N ARG A 687 19.50 -11.95 -18.10
CA ARG A 687 20.40 -10.95 -17.51
C ARG A 687 21.88 -11.28 -17.76
N ASP A 688 22.68 -10.24 -17.94
CA ASP A 688 24.14 -10.35 -18.06
C ASP A 688 24.78 -10.59 -16.68
N GLN A 689 25.62 -11.62 -16.56
CA GLN A 689 26.31 -11.95 -15.33
C GLN A 689 27.25 -10.83 -14.86
N ARG A 690 27.77 -10.01 -15.80
CA ARG A 690 28.60 -8.84 -15.48
C ARG A 690 27.85 -7.85 -14.58
N TRP A 691 26.56 -7.65 -14.82
CA TRP A 691 25.73 -6.72 -14.05
C TRP A 691 25.52 -7.21 -12.61
N VAL A 692 25.32 -8.51 -12.42
CA VAL A 692 25.18 -9.15 -11.10
C VAL A 692 26.47 -8.99 -10.29
N VAL A 693 27.63 -9.24 -10.90
CA VAL A 693 28.93 -9.11 -10.25
C VAL A 693 29.21 -7.66 -9.87
N ALA A 694 28.97 -6.72 -10.79
CA ALA A 694 29.11 -5.29 -10.53
C ALA A 694 28.28 -4.85 -9.31
N LEU A 695 27.00 -5.24 -9.27
CA LEU A 695 26.11 -4.82 -8.22
C LEU A 695 26.42 -5.47 -6.86
N GLU A 696 26.96 -6.69 -6.83
CA GLU A 696 27.45 -7.31 -5.59
C GLU A 696 28.63 -6.52 -5.00
N GLN A 697 29.57 -6.07 -5.83
CA GLN A 697 30.71 -5.24 -5.41
C GLN A 697 30.24 -3.88 -4.89
N ILE A 698 29.38 -3.20 -5.64
CA ILE A 698 28.77 -1.91 -5.25
C ILE A 698 28.05 -2.05 -3.91
N SER A 699 27.22 -3.08 -3.76
CA SER A 699 26.46 -3.34 -2.54
C SER A 699 27.35 -3.57 -1.33
N ALA A 700 28.47 -4.30 -1.47
CA ALA A 700 29.40 -4.54 -0.37
C ALA A 700 30.12 -3.26 0.11
N VAL A 701 30.41 -2.33 -0.80
CA VAL A 701 31.00 -1.03 -0.47
C VAL A 701 29.96 -0.09 0.16
N SER A 702 28.76 -0.01 -0.44
CA SER A 702 27.65 0.77 0.10
C SER A 702 27.25 0.32 1.50
N LEU A 703 27.18 -0.99 1.76
CA LEU A 703 26.83 -1.53 3.07
C LEU A 703 27.83 -1.09 4.15
N ARG A 704 29.13 -1.23 3.89
CA ARG A 704 30.18 -0.80 4.83
C ARG A 704 30.12 0.70 5.10
N LYS A 705 29.92 1.52 4.07
CA LYS A 705 29.78 2.98 4.23
C LYS A 705 28.55 3.32 5.08
N TYR A 706 27.42 2.66 4.85
CA TYR A 706 26.21 2.85 5.65
C TYR A 706 26.44 2.46 7.12
N GLN A 707 26.97 1.26 7.36
CA GLN A 707 27.19 0.73 8.71
C GLN A 707 28.21 1.54 9.51
N SER A 708 29.26 2.05 8.85
CA SER A 708 30.28 2.89 9.47
C SER A 708 29.70 4.16 10.11
N LEU A 709 28.63 4.72 9.55
CA LEU A 709 27.97 5.89 10.12
C LEU A 709 26.83 5.50 11.07
N VAL A 710 25.97 4.56 10.67
CA VAL A 710 24.72 4.31 11.41
C VAL A 710 24.93 3.45 12.66
N PHE A 711 25.84 2.48 12.61
CA PHE A 711 26.04 1.49 13.68
C PHE A 711 27.39 1.62 14.39
N GLU A 712 28.44 2.07 13.69
CA GLU A 712 29.80 2.15 14.26
C GLU A 712 30.13 3.53 14.84
N ASP A 713 29.56 4.62 14.32
CA ASP A 713 29.84 5.97 14.80
C ASP A 713 29.05 6.27 16.09
N PRO A 714 29.72 6.54 17.23
CA PRO A 714 29.06 6.71 18.52
C PRO A 714 28.20 7.98 18.59
N ASP A 715 28.47 8.99 17.78
CA ASP A 715 27.76 10.27 17.82
C ASP A 715 26.51 10.29 16.92
N PHE A 716 26.34 9.28 16.05
CA PHE A 716 25.25 9.26 15.08
C PHE A 716 23.87 9.28 15.73
N ILE A 717 23.67 8.49 16.78
CA ILE A 717 22.38 8.43 17.49
C ILE A 717 22.06 9.76 18.17
N THR A 718 23.08 10.45 18.70
CA THR A 718 22.94 11.79 19.27
C THR A 718 22.49 12.78 18.20
N TYR A 719 23.21 12.81 17.06
CA TYR A 719 22.84 13.65 15.93
C TYR A 719 21.43 13.35 15.41
N PHE A 720 21.08 12.08 15.19
CA PHE A 720 19.75 11.70 14.70
C PHE A 720 18.63 12.17 15.63
N ASN A 721 18.77 11.96 16.95
CA ASN A 721 17.76 12.37 17.92
C ASN A 721 17.62 13.90 18.03
N GLN A 722 18.71 14.65 17.83
CA GLN A 722 18.70 16.10 17.98
C GLN A 722 18.40 16.85 16.66
N ALA A 723 18.93 16.40 15.53
CA ALA A 723 18.76 17.00 14.20
C ALA A 723 17.43 16.63 13.52
N THR A 724 16.57 15.83 14.16
CA THR A 724 15.26 15.46 13.63
C THR A 724 14.16 15.63 14.69
N PRO A 725 12.89 15.78 14.28
CA PRO A 725 11.77 15.90 15.21
C PRO A 725 11.28 14.53 15.73
N LEU A 726 12.18 13.56 15.93
CA LEU A 726 11.80 12.18 16.29
C LEU A 726 11.04 12.09 17.61
N LYS A 727 11.46 12.87 18.62
CA LYS A 727 10.81 12.89 19.94
C LYS A 727 9.39 13.44 19.82
N GLU A 728 9.26 14.55 19.12
CA GLU A 728 8.01 15.28 18.92
C GLU A 728 7.03 14.48 18.03
N LEU A 729 7.57 13.67 17.09
CA LEU A 729 6.79 12.74 16.27
C LEU A 729 6.05 11.68 17.10
N ALA A 730 6.59 11.28 18.27
CA ALA A 730 5.95 10.29 19.12
C ALA A 730 4.65 10.81 19.77
N GLU A 731 4.51 12.13 19.89
CA GLU A 731 3.34 12.81 20.47
C GLU A 731 2.19 12.96 19.45
N LEU A 732 2.41 12.66 18.18
CA LEU A 732 1.34 12.69 17.19
C LEU A 732 0.40 11.49 17.33
N ASN A 733 -0.91 11.79 17.34
CA ASN A 733 -2.00 10.81 17.35
C ASN A 733 -2.23 10.12 15.97
N ILE A 734 -1.18 9.59 15.34
CA ILE A 734 -1.23 9.08 13.95
C ILE A 734 -1.83 7.66 13.85
N GLY A 735 -1.46 6.74 14.73
CA GLY A 735 -1.90 5.34 14.64
C GLY A 735 -2.12 4.71 16.01
N SER A 736 -2.79 3.55 16.04
CA SER A 736 -3.06 2.80 17.29
C SER A 736 -1.78 2.21 17.91
N ARG A 737 -0.74 2.03 17.09
CA ARG A 737 0.52 1.35 17.45
C ARG A 737 1.49 2.25 18.25
N PRO A 738 2.35 1.67 19.10
CA PRO A 738 3.52 2.36 19.67
C PRO A 738 4.66 2.59 18.64
N MET A 739 5.54 3.57 18.90
CA MET A 739 6.63 3.96 18.00
C MET A 739 7.88 3.06 18.11
N SER A 740 8.15 2.47 19.27
CA SER A 740 9.26 1.53 19.50
C SER A 740 8.76 0.20 20.04
N ARG A 741 9.57 -0.87 19.84
CA ARG A 741 9.34 -2.17 20.49
C ARG A 741 9.78 -2.07 21.96
N LYS A 742 8.95 -2.59 22.89
CA LYS A 742 9.26 -2.73 24.34
C LYS A 742 9.66 -1.43 25.07
N ASN A 743 9.26 -0.24 24.60
CA ASN A 743 9.62 1.07 25.19
C ASN A 743 11.14 1.26 25.41
N SER A 744 11.98 0.68 24.55
CA SER A 744 13.44 0.79 24.64
C SER A 744 13.99 1.98 23.82
N ALA A 745 15.02 2.67 24.33
CA ALA A 745 15.74 3.74 23.63
C ALA A 745 16.79 3.24 22.60
N LYS A 746 17.07 1.94 22.53
CA LYS A 746 18.02 1.36 21.56
C LYS A 746 17.54 1.52 20.11
N PHE A 747 18.45 1.88 19.20
CA PHE A 747 18.19 2.08 17.77
C PHE A 747 17.63 0.84 17.06
N GLU A 748 18.09 -0.36 17.43
CA GLU A 748 17.59 -1.63 16.88
C GLU A 748 16.07 -1.78 17.08
N ASN A 749 15.56 -1.25 18.21
CA ASN A 749 14.15 -1.29 18.59
C ASN A 749 13.31 -0.16 17.98
N LEU A 750 13.92 0.80 17.29
CA LEU A 750 13.22 1.83 16.51
C LEU A 750 12.65 1.21 15.24
N ARG A 751 11.37 1.44 14.98
CA ARG A 751 10.68 0.95 13.78
C ARG A 751 11.07 1.77 12.55
N ALA A 752 11.00 1.15 11.37
CA ALA A 752 11.38 1.81 10.11
C ALA A 752 10.49 3.02 9.72
N ILE A 753 9.23 3.08 10.17
CA ILE A 753 8.34 4.23 9.91
C ILE A 753 8.85 5.51 10.60
N PRO A 754 9.01 5.55 11.95
CA PRO A 754 9.61 6.68 12.65
C PRO A 754 10.93 7.13 12.04
N TRP A 755 11.79 6.16 11.69
CA TRP A 755 13.09 6.39 11.06
C TRP A 755 12.97 7.23 9.78
N VAL A 756 12.18 6.76 8.80
CA VAL A 756 12.05 7.46 7.51
C VAL A 756 11.30 8.78 7.66
N PHE A 757 10.32 8.85 8.56
CA PHE A 757 9.51 10.04 8.74
C PHE A 757 10.29 11.19 9.41
N ALA A 758 11.16 10.90 10.38
CA ALA A 758 12.01 11.90 11.02
C ALA A 758 13.00 12.56 10.02
N TRP A 759 13.61 11.76 9.13
CA TRP A 759 14.50 12.28 8.08
C TRP A 759 13.77 12.99 6.94
N THR A 760 12.51 12.64 6.71
CA THR A 760 11.62 13.34 5.78
C THR A 760 11.34 14.76 6.28
N GLN A 761 11.01 14.90 7.56
CA GLN A 761 10.70 16.20 8.17
C GLN A 761 11.90 17.16 8.14
N SER A 762 13.09 16.66 8.48
CA SER A 762 14.34 17.42 8.46
C SER A 762 14.92 17.65 7.04
N ARG A 763 14.20 17.25 5.98
CA ARG A 763 14.56 17.44 4.57
C ARG A 763 15.88 16.81 4.13
N GLN A 764 16.53 16.00 4.97
CA GLN A 764 17.74 15.26 4.60
C GLN A 764 17.40 14.03 3.74
N LEU A 765 16.26 13.37 3.99
CA LEU A 765 15.85 12.13 3.31
C LEU A 765 16.94 11.04 3.32
N PHE A 766 17.84 11.10 4.31
CA PHE A 766 19.03 10.25 4.47
C PHE A 766 18.80 8.75 4.17
N PRO A 767 17.74 8.09 4.69
CA PRO A 767 17.53 6.65 4.48
C PRO A 767 17.33 6.26 3.01
N ALA A 768 16.89 7.19 2.16
CA ALA A 768 16.52 6.90 0.78
C ALA A 768 17.68 6.91 -0.21
N TRP A 769 18.85 7.46 0.16
CA TRP A 769 19.96 7.63 -0.78
C TRP A 769 21.37 7.46 -0.18
N TYR A 770 21.54 7.57 1.15
CA TYR A 770 22.88 7.53 1.76
C TYR A 770 23.63 6.23 1.43
N ALA A 771 24.95 6.36 1.23
CA ALA A 771 25.92 5.33 0.86
C ALA A 771 25.84 4.77 -0.57
N ALA A 772 24.81 5.11 -1.34
CA ALA A 772 24.69 4.66 -2.74
C ALA A 772 25.78 5.28 -3.63
N GLY A 773 26.08 6.56 -3.44
CA GLY A 773 27.10 7.28 -4.21
C GLY A 773 28.49 6.71 -4.01
N THR A 774 28.88 6.41 -2.77
CA THR A 774 30.17 5.79 -2.46
C THR A 774 30.34 4.45 -3.15
N GLY A 775 29.33 3.56 -3.12
CA GLY A 775 29.42 2.26 -3.80
C GLY A 775 29.49 2.39 -5.33
N LEU A 776 28.60 3.17 -5.93
CA LEU A 776 28.53 3.36 -7.38
C LEU A 776 29.81 4.02 -7.92
N GLN A 777 30.29 5.06 -7.25
CA GLN A 777 31.49 5.78 -7.65
C GLN A 777 32.74 4.90 -7.51
N ASN A 778 32.84 4.10 -6.43
CA ASN A 778 33.98 3.22 -6.23
C ASN A 778 34.13 2.22 -7.38
N PHE A 779 33.05 1.57 -7.79
CA PHE A 779 33.04 0.67 -8.95
C PHE A 779 33.37 1.41 -10.26
N ALA A 780 32.76 2.57 -10.50
CA ALA A 780 32.99 3.35 -11.72
C ALA A 780 34.45 3.86 -11.85
N GLN A 781 35.14 4.11 -10.74
CA GLN A 781 36.52 4.61 -10.74
C GLN A 781 37.58 3.52 -10.96
N GLU A 782 37.25 2.24 -10.78
CA GLU A 782 38.19 1.14 -11.01
C GLU A 782 38.59 1.00 -12.48
N SER A 783 37.68 1.34 -13.41
CA SER A 783 37.94 1.34 -14.85
C SER A 783 36.94 2.23 -15.59
N PRO A 784 37.34 2.98 -16.64
CA PRO A 784 36.40 3.71 -17.50
C PRO A 784 35.31 2.82 -18.13
N ASP A 785 35.59 1.53 -18.31
CA ASP A 785 34.60 0.58 -18.83
C ASP A 785 33.50 0.26 -17.80
N ASN A 786 33.76 0.41 -16.51
CA ASN A 786 32.76 0.16 -15.46
C ASN A 786 31.65 1.20 -15.48
N LEU A 787 31.93 2.47 -15.81
CA LEU A 787 30.88 3.47 -15.99
C LEU A 787 29.94 3.09 -17.14
N LYS A 788 30.48 2.61 -18.26
CA LYS A 788 29.67 2.13 -19.39
C LYS A 788 28.78 0.96 -18.99
N VAL A 789 29.30 0.03 -18.17
CA VAL A 789 28.49 -1.06 -17.62
C VAL A 789 27.31 -0.53 -16.81
N LEU A 790 27.49 0.52 -16.00
CA LEU A 790 26.39 1.13 -15.24
C LEU A 790 25.37 1.83 -16.14
N GLN A 791 25.82 2.49 -17.22
CA GLN A 791 24.96 3.09 -18.23
C GLN A 791 24.14 2.01 -18.96
N GLU A 792 24.79 0.93 -19.41
CA GLU A 792 24.12 -0.24 -20.00
C GLU A 792 23.08 -0.84 -19.04
N MET A 793 23.41 -0.97 -17.75
CA MET A 793 22.48 -1.45 -16.73
C MET A 793 21.26 -0.52 -16.60
N TYR A 794 21.44 0.80 -16.66
CA TYR A 794 20.33 1.75 -16.58
C TYR A 794 19.43 1.70 -17.84
N GLU A 795 20.01 1.46 -19.00
CA GLU A 795 19.28 1.33 -20.27
C GLU A 795 18.55 -0.01 -20.44
N GLN A 796 19.11 -1.10 -19.92
CA GLN A 796 18.66 -2.44 -20.26
C GLN A 796 18.12 -3.25 -19.09
N TRP A 797 18.42 -2.87 -17.83
CA TRP A 797 17.98 -3.60 -16.65
C TRP A 797 16.91 -2.83 -15.85
N PRO A 798 15.61 -3.20 -15.94
CA PRO A 798 14.52 -2.48 -15.27
C PRO A 798 14.68 -2.30 -13.76
N PHE A 799 15.27 -3.28 -13.07
CA PHE A 799 15.57 -3.19 -11.64
C PHE A 799 16.57 -2.07 -11.34
N PHE A 800 17.68 -2.00 -12.09
CA PHE A 800 18.70 -0.99 -11.87
C PHE A 800 18.18 0.40 -12.25
N ARG A 801 17.47 0.52 -13.38
CA ARG A 801 16.76 1.76 -13.75
C ARG A 801 15.84 2.24 -12.64
N SER A 802 14.96 1.38 -12.13
CA SER A 802 14.03 1.76 -11.08
C SER A 802 14.76 2.17 -9.79
N THR A 803 15.89 1.54 -9.47
CA THR A 803 16.71 1.89 -8.31
C THR A 803 17.33 3.27 -8.48
N VAL A 804 17.91 3.56 -9.65
CA VAL A 804 18.49 4.87 -10.00
C VAL A 804 17.44 5.98 -10.02
N ASP A 805 16.29 5.77 -10.68
CA ASP A 805 15.16 6.71 -10.68
C ASP A 805 14.73 7.10 -9.26
N ASN A 806 14.65 6.09 -8.38
CA ASN A 806 14.26 6.30 -7.00
C ASN A 806 15.32 7.10 -6.22
N LEU A 807 16.60 6.84 -6.43
CA LEU A 807 17.67 7.63 -5.83
C LEU A 807 17.62 9.09 -6.31
N GLN A 808 17.43 9.32 -7.62
CA GLN A 808 17.30 10.67 -8.17
C GLN A 808 16.09 11.41 -7.57
N MET A 809 14.94 10.74 -7.44
CA MET A 809 13.75 11.33 -6.83
C MET A 809 13.96 11.64 -5.34
N ALA A 810 14.77 10.86 -4.62
CA ALA A 810 15.07 11.10 -3.22
C ALA A 810 15.93 12.34 -3.05
N LEU A 811 16.99 12.47 -3.86
CA LEU A 811 17.86 13.63 -3.87
C LEU A 811 17.09 14.90 -4.26
N MET A 812 16.20 14.83 -5.25
CA MET A 812 15.38 15.97 -5.69
C MET A 812 14.42 16.48 -4.59
N LYS A 813 13.91 15.59 -3.74
CA LYS A 813 13.03 15.96 -2.62
C LYS A 813 13.80 16.40 -1.38
N ALA A 814 15.05 15.94 -1.24
CA ALA A 814 15.96 16.43 -0.23
C ALA A 814 16.24 17.92 -0.46
N ASP A 815 16.39 18.65 0.63
CA ASP A 815 16.74 20.05 0.60
C ASP A 815 17.85 20.29 1.60
N ILE A 816 19.08 20.34 1.10
CA ILE A 816 20.27 20.52 1.92
C ILE A 816 20.27 21.89 2.61
N THR A 817 19.80 22.93 1.94
CA THR A 817 19.73 24.29 2.51
C THR A 817 18.80 24.31 3.72
N THR A 818 17.60 23.76 3.57
CA THR A 818 16.65 23.65 4.70
C THR A 818 17.13 22.65 5.74
N ALA A 819 17.77 21.55 5.34
CA ALA A 819 18.32 20.56 6.27
C ALA A 819 19.42 21.13 7.17
N GLN A 820 20.21 22.07 6.67
CA GLN A 820 21.26 22.74 7.44
C GLN A 820 20.68 23.49 8.65
N GLU A 821 19.44 23.98 8.59
CA GLU A 821 18.77 24.59 9.73
C GLU A 821 18.58 23.64 10.91
N TYR A 822 18.28 22.38 10.63
CA TYR A 822 18.03 21.38 11.66
C TYR A 822 19.31 21.04 12.44
N THR A 823 20.49 21.27 11.86
CA THR A 823 21.76 21.12 12.57
C THR A 823 21.91 22.13 13.72
N SER A 824 21.16 23.24 13.68
CA SER A 824 21.15 24.22 14.77
C SER A 824 20.55 23.67 16.07
N LEU A 825 19.71 22.63 15.98
CA LEU A 825 19.09 21.91 17.11
C LEU A 825 20.06 20.97 17.84
N VAL A 826 21.19 20.64 17.21
CA VAL A 826 22.22 19.80 17.81
C VAL A 826 23.04 20.64 18.78
N GLU A 827 23.16 20.15 20.01
CA GLU A 827 23.82 20.86 21.12
C GLU A 827 25.33 20.97 20.88
N ASP A 828 25.97 19.85 20.52
CA ASP A 828 27.38 19.80 20.16
C ASP A 828 27.57 20.16 18.67
N LYS A 829 28.18 21.33 18.43
CA LYS A 829 28.45 21.82 17.07
C LYS A 829 29.51 21.02 16.34
N ALA A 830 30.48 20.41 17.03
CA ALA A 830 31.46 19.55 16.38
C ALA A 830 30.80 18.27 15.84
N ILE A 831 29.87 17.69 16.60
CA ILE A 831 29.06 16.55 16.13
C ILE A 831 28.20 16.97 14.93
N ALA A 832 27.51 18.11 15.04
CA ALA A 832 26.64 18.63 13.98
C ALA A 832 27.38 18.82 12.65
N ASP A 833 28.50 19.55 12.67
CA ASP A 833 29.28 19.90 11.48
C ASP A 833 29.92 18.65 10.85
N ARG A 834 30.46 17.74 11.68
CA ARG A 834 31.11 16.51 11.21
C ARG A 834 30.13 15.56 10.53
N ILE A 835 29.00 15.25 11.19
CA ILE A 835 28.03 14.29 10.67
C ILE A 835 27.27 14.87 9.49
N PHE A 836 26.81 16.13 9.57
CA PHE A 836 26.15 16.78 8.45
C PHE A 836 27.09 16.94 7.25
N GLY A 837 28.37 17.26 7.49
CA GLY A 837 29.40 17.30 6.45
C GLY A 837 29.56 15.97 5.71
N ASN A 838 29.62 14.84 6.44
CA ASN A 838 29.67 13.50 5.84
C ASN A 838 28.40 13.18 5.02
N ILE A 839 27.22 13.59 5.50
CA ILE A 839 25.95 13.45 4.75
C ILE A 839 25.99 14.31 3.47
N LEU A 840 26.44 15.56 3.55
CA LEU A 840 26.53 16.47 2.41
C LEU A 840 27.51 15.98 1.34
N GLU A 841 28.69 15.52 1.75
CA GLU A 841 29.67 14.92 0.84
C GLU A 841 29.09 13.72 0.09
N GLU A 842 28.34 12.86 0.79
CA GLU A 842 27.68 11.72 0.17
C GLU A 842 26.52 12.15 -0.75
N TYR A 843 25.79 13.22 -0.41
CA TYR A 843 24.72 13.78 -1.25
C TYR A 843 25.26 14.22 -2.61
N GLU A 844 26.32 15.04 -2.60
CA GLU A 844 26.96 15.52 -3.83
C GLU A 844 27.61 14.38 -4.61
N ARG A 845 28.27 13.45 -3.92
CA ARG A 845 28.82 12.24 -4.55
C ARG A 845 27.76 11.43 -5.27
N THR A 846 26.64 11.18 -4.60
CA THR A 846 25.52 10.40 -5.14
C THR A 846 24.91 11.14 -6.33
N LYS A 847 24.65 12.44 -6.22
CA LYS A 847 24.15 13.26 -7.33
C LYS A 847 25.06 13.17 -8.56
N ASN A 848 26.37 13.38 -8.38
CA ASN A 848 27.33 13.42 -9.49
C ASN A 848 27.47 12.09 -10.22
N ILE A 849 27.46 10.95 -9.51
CA ILE A 849 27.55 9.65 -10.17
C ILE A 849 26.24 9.28 -10.87
N LEU A 850 25.08 9.64 -10.32
CA LEU A 850 23.79 9.37 -10.96
C LEU A 850 23.65 10.13 -12.28
N LEU A 851 24.04 11.42 -12.33
CA LEU A 851 24.03 12.20 -13.57
C LEU A 851 24.92 11.58 -14.67
N GLN A 852 26.07 11.01 -14.29
CA GLN A 852 26.94 10.29 -15.24
C GLN A 852 26.31 8.98 -15.74
N ILE A 853 25.60 8.25 -14.86
CA ILE A 853 24.92 7.00 -15.22
C ILE A 853 23.73 7.26 -16.14
N THR A 854 22.97 8.33 -15.89
CA THR A 854 21.76 8.65 -16.66
C THR A 854 22.00 9.53 -17.88
N GLU A 855 23.19 10.13 -17.96
CA GLU A 855 23.57 11.12 -18.99
C GLU A 855 22.66 12.36 -18.97
N ASP A 856 22.07 12.67 -17.81
CA ASP A 856 21.25 13.85 -17.59
C ASP A 856 22.11 15.06 -17.13
N GLU A 857 21.67 16.29 -17.43
CA GLU A 857 22.32 17.51 -16.93
C GLU A 857 21.84 17.85 -15.51
N GLU A 858 20.55 17.63 -15.24
CA GLU A 858 19.92 17.76 -13.94
C GLU A 858 19.12 16.51 -13.58
N LEU A 859 18.95 16.26 -12.27
CA LEU A 859 18.23 15.09 -11.77
C LEU A 859 16.81 15.03 -12.38
N LEU A 860 16.43 13.85 -12.89
CA LEU A 860 15.11 13.57 -13.50
C LEU A 860 14.76 14.35 -14.77
N ASP A 861 15.72 14.73 -15.61
CA ASP A 861 15.45 15.42 -16.90
C ASP A 861 14.53 14.61 -17.84
N HIS A 862 14.62 13.28 -17.79
CA HIS A 862 13.70 12.39 -18.50
C HIS A 862 12.25 12.40 -17.96
N THR A 863 11.96 13.04 -16.82
CA THR A 863 10.60 13.15 -16.24
C THR A 863 10.25 14.58 -15.79
N PRO A 864 10.08 15.54 -16.73
CA PRO A 864 9.95 16.97 -16.42
C PRO A 864 8.73 17.30 -15.55
N ASN A 865 7.62 16.56 -15.70
CA ASN A 865 6.40 16.80 -14.92
C ASN A 865 6.58 16.59 -13.41
N ILE A 866 7.42 15.63 -13.01
CA ILE A 866 7.70 15.34 -11.59
C ILE A 866 8.61 16.44 -11.03
N LYS A 867 9.68 16.78 -11.76
CA LYS A 867 10.60 17.88 -11.46
C LYS A 867 9.83 19.19 -11.21
N ASP A 868 8.94 19.54 -12.13
CA ASP A 868 8.04 20.69 -12.04
C ASP A 868 7.15 20.69 -10.79
N SER A 869 6.60 19.53 -10.41
CA SER A 869 5.75 19.42 -9.22
C SER A 869 6.55 19.65 -7.94
N VAL A 870 7.75 19.09 -7.83
CA VAL A 870 8.63 19.27 -6.66
C VAL A 870 9.07 20.73 -6.53
N HIS A 871 9.56 21.35 -7.61
CA HIS A 871 9.98 22.75 -7.57
C HIS A 871 8.86 23.72 -7.20
N ARG A 872 7.61 23.45 -7.63
CA ARG A 872 6.45 24.28 -7.25
C ARG A 872 6.08 24.19 -5.78
N ARG A 873 6.33 23.04 -5.13
CA ARG A 873 5.95 22.78 -3.73
C ARG A 873 6.96 23.35 -2.76
N ASN A 874 8.24 23.16 -3.07
CA ASN A 874 9.38 23.47 -2.21
C ASN A 874 9.33 24.86 -1.53
N PRO A 875 9.10 25.98 -2.25
CA PRO A 875 9.04 27.32 -1.63
C PRO A 875 7.93 27.51 -0.58
N TYR A 876 6.90 26.65 -0.58
CA TYR A 876 5.80 26.70 0.37
C TYR A 876 6.03 25.78 1.57
N VAL A 877 6.95 24.81 1.48
CA VAL A 877 7.26 23.88 2.57
C VAL A 877 8.28 24.52 3.50
N ASP A 878 9.21 25.31 2.96
CA ASP A 878 10.29 25.94 3.74
C ASP A 878 9.79 26.81 4.90
N PRO A 879 8.74 27.66 4.74
CA PRO A 879 8.17 28.38 5.88
C PRO A 879 7.84 27.46 7.06
N LEU A 880 7.24 26.30 6.79
CA LEU A 880 6.89 25.33 7.82
C LEU A 880 8.14 24.71 8.45
N ASN A 881 9.16 24.41 7.65
CA ASN A 881 10.41 23.86 8.17
C ASN A 881 11.18 24.86 9.05
N PHE A 882 11.27 26.14 8.65
CA PHE A 882 11.92 27.18 9.46
C PHE A 882 11.17 27.42 10.77
N ILE A 883 9.83 27.54 10.71
CA ILE A 883 9.00 27.67 11.91
C ILE A 883 9.14 26.43 12.80
N GLN A 884 9.19 25.22 12.23
CA GLN A 884 9.37 23.98 12.98
C GLN A 884 10.68 23.97 13.78
N VAL A 885 11.80 24.39 13.18
CA VAL A 885 13.10 24.43 13.86
C VAL A 885 13.07 25.37 15.07
N GLU A 886 12.54 26.59 14.90
CA GLU A 886 12.46 27.55 16.02
C GLU A 886 11.53 27.04 17.13
N LEU A 887 10.36 26.48 16.78
CA LEU A 887 9.43 25.93 17.77
C LEU A 887 10.02 24.74 18.54
N ILE A 888 10.73 23.83 17.87
CA ILE A 888 11.38 22.69 18.53
C ILE A 888 12.50 23.18 19.45
N LYS A 889 13.23 24.21 19.04
CA LYS A 889 14.28 24.82 19.85
C LYS A 889 13.72 25.49 21.10
N GLU A 890 12.56 26.13 21.01
CA GLU A 890 11.81 26.64 22.17
C GLU A 890 11.35 25.48 23.06
N LEU A 891 10.71 24.46 22.46
CA LEU A 891 10.15 23.31 23.16
C LEU A 891 11.19 22.55 23.98
N ARG A 892 12.39 22.33 23.42
CA ARG A 892 13.46 21.56 24.07
C ARG A 892 14.23 22.32 25.15
N LYS A 893 14.07 23.65 25.23
CA LYS A 893 14.69 24.46 26.30
C LYS A 893 13.89 24.44 27.59
N ASP A 894 12.59 24.17 27.50
CA ASP A 894 11.70 24.12 28.65
C ASP A 894 11.62 22.69 29.20
N GLU A 895 11.70 22.55 30.53
CA GLU A 895 11.56 21.24 31.19
C GLU A 895 10.09 20.81 31.30
N ASP A 896 9.14 21.77 31.29
CA ASP A 896 7.70 21.53 31.32
C ASP A 896 6.99 22.39 30.26
N PRO A 897 7.15 22.06 28.97
CA PRO A 897 6.68 22.89 27.88
C PRO A 897 5.14 22.99 27.85
N ASP A 898 4.65 24.19 27.51
CA ASP A 898 3.22 24.44 27.28
C ASP A 898 2.63 23.52 26.18
N ASP A 899 1.48 22.92 26.45
CA ASP A 899 0.69 22.13 25.51
C ASP A 899 0.41 22.91 24.20
N GLU A 900 0.27 24.24 24.27
CA GLU A 900 0.09 25.09 23.10
C GLU A 900 1.33 25.15 22.20
N LEU A 901 2.54 25.08 22.78
CA LEU A 901 3.80 25.05 22.03
C LEU A 901 3.99 23.70 21.33
N LEU A 902 3.72 22.59 22.04
CA LEU A 902 3.73 21.26 21.45
C LEU A 902 2.74 21.17 20.29
N THR A 903 1.52 21.67 20.46
CA THR A 903 0.49 21.69 19.42
C THR A 903 0.98 22.41 18.15
N GLN A 904 1.70 23.53 18.28
CA GLN A 904 2.26 24.25 17.13
C GLN A 904 3.33 23.43 16.41
N VAL A 905 4.22 22.75 17.13
CA VAL A 905 5.19 21.81 16.53
C VAL A 905 4.47 20.71 15.75
N LEU A 906 3.45 20.09 16.34
CA LEU A 906 2.67 19.03 15.70
C LEU A 906 1.95 19.52 14.42
N LEU A 907 1.45 20.75 14.41
CA LEU A 907 0.87 21.37 13.22
C LEU A 907 1.91 21.53 12.10
N THR A 908 3.14 21.96 12.41
CA THR A 908 4.20 22.03 11.39
C THR A 908 4.53 20.67 10.81
N ILE A 909 4.61 19.62 11.65
CA ILE A 909 4.91 18.26 11.20
C ILE A 909 3.83 17.76 10.22
N SER A 910 2.56 18.00 10.56
CA SER A 910 1.42 17.67 9.70
C SER A 910 1.46 18.44 8.37
N GLY A 911 1.75 19.74 8.42
CA GLY A 911 1.85 20.58 7.23
C GLY A 911 3.00 20.18 6.29
N VAL A 912 4.19 19.90 6.83
CA VAL A 912 5.34 19.41 6.06
C VAL A 912 5.02 18.05 5.41
N ALA A 913 4.36 17.15 6.15
CA ALA A 913 3.91 15.87 5.61
C ALA A 913 2.90 16.05 4.46
N ALA A 914 1.96 17.00 4.57
CA ALA A 914 1.00 17.31 3.51
C ALA A 914 1.67 17.88 2.23
N GLY A 915 2.73 18.69 2.41
CA GLY A 915 3.49 19.30 1.33
C GLY A 915 4.42 18.33 0.59
N LEU A 916 5.10 17.45 1.34
CA LEU A 916 6.00 16.44 0.78
C LEU A 916 5.25 15.20 0.26
N ARG A 917 4.02 14.97 0.75
CA ARG A 917 3.18 13.79 0.49
C ARG A 917 3.98 12.50 0.72
N ASN A 918 3.99 11.66 -0.29
CA ASN A 918 4.78 10.47 -0.33
C ASN A 918 6.24 10.92 -0.49
N THR A 919 7.07 10.76 0.53
CA THR A 919 8.53 10.87 0.37
C THR A 919 9.11 9.73 -0.46
N GLY A 920 8.24 9.00 -1.18
CA GLY A 920 8.47 8.31 -2.44
C GLY A 920 7.29 7.93 -3.26
#